data_AF-A0A848EN10-F1
#
_entry.id   AF-A0A848EN10-F1
#
_cell.length_a   1.000
_cell.length_b   1.000
_cell.length_c   1.000
_cell.angle_alpha   90.00
_cell.angle_beta   90.00
_cell.angle_gamma   90.00
#
_symmetry.space_group_name_H-M   'P 1'
#
loop_
_entity.id
_entity.type
_entity.pdbx_description
1 polymer ?
#
loop_
_entity_poly.entity_id
_entity_poly.type
_entity_poly.pdbx_seq_one_letter_code
_entity_poly.pdbx_strand_id
1 'polypeptide(L)'
;MKTIKKIKESSKAVAGSALLVGATLAGGAAFATASSHNMGGSSGDATLGDYPGHFIGEDGTVSSTVVMGEDAAAVDVVAGAAIAGQLGNNAFDTSPINTGTSGGVAGTFSAENGLTLNRQNSDLFLNDATDAEESSLDASNLNILESTTFESYDSNEVDVEYEVDVGNQNQGFAAAGDLDDPVLHVTNPTNPAPGAGNNLMTATVEFGDSINFEAAGDDNLDGFSDGDEAVEDGDEIEMFGQPFTFSEESTDDELVFYGTSDRTEVNTGETTTVTVNGNELTVGSTFVSDSTPVEATVTVDGSTETVEEGDSVGPNGNIRVTDIFRTGPDGEGRVAFSQGSNELVIQDNGDIEVDGDDIDGVTASFNGGNTGISLDSVDEIAFHFGAVDSDDNYIAAGETYEDPLFGLEFHYGGLTGDTAENPAEAIQLTAEEDGAADVTLNAPNGEDSTTVDFVDNDNDGDSDATTTPDRLAYESGEEEVYATVEGAQLHEDNRIVLNANEEAGLYEVTDITAEASPSTLGGSDEEDYSVTVQNVVTGESVTVEETDVSGGDSEITTEFYDSMGDAILLEGESIEGKDFDVVITQTTMGERYVHFFRSGESSTQVFPTYYTSSDAGLTFTQDSTPVSGFDAPAANDTADNDIRSGVFELPSTVVSNDAEVAYQVNEATDDTGAGTLAYELELDVGNTGTTDVTVTPSDNSAATEEVRVGETVYDFTLNETSDGVLDISVGVDGSSNSEQSLKASGEDGGTLGPSVAVVQPEDDEDEEHAYFFTPSVEDGSDGSFSTTYTGVFQEGASSGTDLEEGTWVEADLDSEDGVEVGYNDYGTYTRFDSDDDAEYNFHLPSGQSTAGMAITGADGDLTEGGGSTGGSDGEDPVQRTPTGFSSQYTALDSDSSVSSAKQNRHLVLVGGPAVNSVVGELVEANETMAGSEYTEGQGMLQLVEDAFSEGHDALIVAGFSGEDTRAAGEFLVNHDENSDALEGSTQVTVNTAEGTVVQ
;
A
#
# COMPACT_ATOMS: atom_id res chain seq x y z
N MET A 1 -8.98 44.56 49.66
CA MET A 1 -8.90 44.43 51.12
C MET A 1 -8.92 42.93 51.42
N LYS A 2 -7.78 42.35 51.86
CA LYS A 2 -7.54 40.92 52.21
C LYS A 2 -7.90 39.93 51.08
N THR A 3 -6.96 39.42 50.27
CA THR A 3 -6.11 38.26 50.60
C THR A 3 -4.90 38.18 49.65
N ILE A 4 -3.84 38.96 49.89
CA ILE A 4 -2.53 38.81 49.24
C ILE A 4 -1.48 39.05 50.32
N LYS A 5 -1.15 38.02 51.10
CA LYS A 5 -0.09 38.13 52.12
C LYS A 5 0.55 36.80 52.56
N LYS A 6 0.46 35.73 51.76
CA LYS A 6 1.03 34.41 52.12
C LYS A 6 2.00 33.78 51.11
N ILE A 7 2.47 34.54 50.11
CA ILE A 7 3.45 34.04 49.11
C ILE A 7 4.87 34.62 49.33
N LYS A 8 5.11 35.37 50.42
CA LYS A 8 6.38 36.10 50.62
C LYS A 8 7.35 35.52 51.67
N GLU A 9 7.13 34.30 52.17
CA GLU A 9 7.97 33.73 53.24
C GLU A 9 8.70 32.41 52.92
N SER A 10 8.59 31.81 51.72
CA SER A 10 9.35 30.60 51.37
C SER A 10 10.55 30.82 50.41
N SER A 11 10.79 32.04 49.92
CA SER A 11 11.82 32.32 48.90
C SER A 11 13.23 32.56 49.47
N LYS A 12 13.73 31.73 50.41
CA LYS A 12 15.06 31.94 51.02
C LYS A 12 15.95 30.72 51.23
N ALA A 13 15.68 29.59 50.58
CA ALA A 13 16.50 28.39 50.73
C ALA A 13 16.80 27.63 49.41
N VAL A 14 16.86 28.32 48.26
CA VAL A 14 17.43 27.73 47.04
C VAL A 14 18.30 28.79 46.37
N ALA A 15 19.59 28.76 46.71
CA ALA A 15 20.61 29.56 46.06
C ALA A 15 21.88 28.70 46.07
N GLY A 16 21.95 27.75 45.13
CA GLY A 16 23.14 26.90 44.99
C GLY A 16 22.95 25.62 44.17
N SER A 17 22.42 25.71 42.95
CA SER A 17 22.46 24.67 41.90
C SER A 17 21.59 25.19 40.72
N ALA A 18 21.90 25.06 39.44
CA ALA A 18 23.04 24.51 38.73
C ALA A 18 23.38 25.49 37.60
N LEU A 19 24.68 25.68 37.36
CA LEU A 19 25.19 26.28 36.13
C LEU A 19 25.05 25.19 35.08
N LEU A 20 24.05 25.29 34.19
CA LEU A 20 23.97 24.50 32.96
C LEU A 20 25.21 24.86 32.14
N VAL A 21 26.23 24.02 32.20
CA VAL A 21 27.27 23.95 31.17
C VAL A 21 26.75 22.92 30.20
N GLY A 22 26.40 23.35 28.98
CA GLY A 22 26.11 22.46 27.88
C GLY A 22 27.36 21.64 27.59
N ALA A 23 27.29 20.35 27.87
CA ALA A 23 28.02 19.36 27.11
C ALA A 23 27.01 18.86 26.08
N THR A 24 27.18 19.29 24.84
CA THR A 24 26.66 18.59 23.67
C THR A 24 27.34 17.22 23.71
N LEU A 25 26.59 16.17 24.04
CA LEU A 25 27.07 14.80 23.94
C LEU A 25 26.81 14.42 22.47
N ALA A 26 27.86 14.40 21.66
CA ALA A 26 27.87 13.67 20.41
C ALA A 26 27.77 12.18 20.77
N GLY A 27 26.70 11.55 20.32
CA GLY A 27 26.33 10.18 20.60
C GLY A 27 25.13 9.93 19.69
N GLY A 28 25.47 9.58 18.44
CA GLY A 28 24.56 9.24 17.37
C GLY A 28 23.66 8.06 17.73
N ALA A 29 22.72 7.82 16.84
CA ALA A 29 21.63 6.88 16.99
C ALA A 29 22.11 5.48 17.40
N ALA A 30 21.51 4.96 18.45
CA ALA A 30 21.48 3.53 18.72
C ALA A 30 20.02 3.18 19.02
N PHE A 31 19.25 2.94 17.96
CA PHE A 31 18.00 2.20 18.08
C PHE A 31 18.37 0.76 18.42
N ALA A 32 18.47 0.47 19.70
CA ALA A 32 18.60 -0.90 20.17
C ALA A 32 17.36 -1.67 19.71
N THR A 33 17.57 -2.64 18.81
CA THR A 33 16.66 -3.77 18.65
C THR A 33 16.52 -4.41 20.04
N ALA A 34 15.44 -4.07 20.73
CA ALA A 34 15.04 -4.78 21.93
C ALA A 34 14.74 -6.22 21.49
N SER A 35 15.77 -7.06 21.55
CA SER A 35 15.66 -8.49 21.34
C SER A 35 14.47 -8.97 22.15
N SER A 36 13.47 -9.51 21.47
CA SER A 36 12.20 -10.03 22.02
C SER A 36 12.37 -11.18 23.03
N HIS A 37 13.60 -11.45 23.46
CA HIS A 37 13.90 -12.35 24.54
C HIS A 37 13.63 -11.61 25.87
N ASN A 38 12.47 -11.91 26.46
CA ASN A 38 12.19 -11.86 27.90
C ASN A 38 11.29 -10.73 28.45
N MET A 39 10.35 -10.20 27.66
CA MET A 39 9.18 -9.46 28.21
C MET A 39 8.02 -10.41 28.66
N GLY A 40 8.26 -11.73 28.65
CA GLY A 40 7.25 -12.73 28.99
C GLY A 40 7.28 -13.18 30.44
N GLY A 41 6.46 -12.55 31.28
CA GLY A 41 6.06 -12.89 32.67
C GLY A 41 6.37 -14.30 33.21
N SER A 42 7.64 -14.62 33.40
CA SER A 42 8.12 -15.80 34.10
C SER A 42 9.18 -15.34 35.10
N SER A 43 9.03 -15.77 36.35
CA SER A 43 9.87 -15.48 37.52
C SER A 43 11.31 -15.99 37.39
N GLY A 44 12.04 -15.54 36.37
CA GLY A 44 13.49 -15.69 36.26
C GLY A 44 14.18 -14.66 37.16
N ASP A 45 15.29 -15.06 37.77
CA ASP A 45 16.12 -14.18 38.61
C ASP A 45 16.67 -13.04 37.71
N ALA A 46 16.40 -11.79 38.04
CA ALA A 46 16.84 -10.64 37.26
C ALA A 46 18.35 -10.42 37.42
N THR A 47 19.02 -9.93 36.38
CA THR A 47 20.47 -9.74 36.32
C THR A 47 20.83 -8.34 35.86
N LEU A 48 22.10 -7.97 35.98
CA LEU A 48 22.60 -6.66 35.51
C LEU A 48 22.55 -6.53 33.99
N GLY A 49 22.53 -7.63 33.24
CA GLY A 49 22.37 -7.62 31.78
C GLY A 49 20.94 -7.29 31.31
N ASP A 50 19.96 -7.31 32.22
CA ASP A 50 18.57 -6.93 31.91
C ASP A 50 18.34 -5.41 32.00
N TYR A 51 19.38 -4.63 32.29
CA TYR A 51 19.34 -3.16 32.29
C TYR A 51 19.52 -2.63 30.85
N PRO A 52 18.84 -1.55 30.42
CA PRO A 52 17.87 -0.74 31.18
C PRO A 52 16.45 -1.33 31.21
N GLY A 53 16.16 -2.37 30.42
CA GLY A 53 14.81 -2.90 30.16
C GLY A 53 14.00 -3.20 31.43
N HIS A 54 14.61 -3.84 32.44
CA HIS A 54 13.95 -4.17 33.71
C HIS A 54 13.48 -2.96 34.53
N PHE A 55 13.99 -1.75 34.23
CA PHE A 55 13.67 -0.50 34.91
C PHE A 55 12.71 0.41 34.10
N ILE A 56 12.18 -0.13 33.00
CA ILE A 56 11.18 0.45 32.10
C ILE A 56 9.96 -0.48 32.12
N GLY A 57 8.76 0.08 32.16
CA GLY A 57 7.51 -0.67 32.16
C GLY A 57 7.22 -1.25 30.77
N GLU A 58 6.36 -2.26 30.72
CA GLU A 58 5.83 -2.83 29.47
C GLU A 58 5.15 -1.77 28.59
N ASP A 59 4.66 -0.69 29.20
CA ASP A 59 4.06 0.47 28.52
C ASP A 59 5.08 1.47 27.95
N GLY A 60 6.37 1.16 28.01
CA GLY A 60 7.46 2.05 27.57
C GLY A 60 7.79 3.16 28.57
N THR A 61 7.08 3.28 29.70
CA THR A 61 7.34 4.35 30.67
C THR A 61 8.39 3.95 31.71
N VAL A 62 9.13 4.92 32.27
CA VAL A 62 10.10 4.62 33.35
C VAL A 62 9.37 4.01 34.56
N SER A 63 9.65 2.74 34.90
CA SER A 63 9.05 2.06 36.06
C SER A 63 9.84 2.26 37.36
N SER A 64 11.02 2.88 37.27
CA SER A 64 11.98 3.03 38.37
C SER A 64 12.09 4.44 38.97
N THR A 65 12.69 4.57 40.16
CA THR A 65 13.04 5.87 40.77
C THR A 65 14.54 5.91 41.09
N VAL A 66 15.23 6.94 40.58
CA VAL A 66 16.65 7.18 40.90
C VAL A 66 16.74 7.94 42.22
N VAL A 67 17.32 7.31 43.23
CA VAL A 67 17.48 7.84 44.59
C VAL A 67 18.94 8.12 44.88
N MET A 68 19.28 9.39 45.06
CA MET A 68 20.62 9.85 45.42
C MET A 68 20.70 10.16 46.91
N GLY A 69 21.86 9.97 47.52
CA GLY A 69 22.09 10.39 48.91
C GLY A 69 21.99 11.91 49.11
N GLU A 70 21.31 12.39 50.16
CA GLU A 70 21.26 13.83 50.51
C GLU A 70 22.66 14.40 50.80
N ASP A 71 23.56 13.56 51.35
CA ASP A 71 24.95 13.89 51.65
C ASP A 71 25.93 13.45 50.53
N ALA A 72 25.43 13.05 49.36
CA ALA A 72 26.25 12.58 48.24
C ALA A 72 27.14 13.70 47.66
N ALA A 73 28.32 13.33 47.16
CA ALA A 73 29.20 14.28 46.51
C ALA A 73 28.60 14.74 45.17
N ALA A 74 29.00 15.91 44.69
CA ALA A 74 28.52 16.43 43.41
C ALA A 74 28.77 15.44 42.24
N VAL A 75 29.82 14.61 42.34
CA VAL A 75 30.15 13.56 41.36
C VAL A 75 29.17 12.38 41.40
N ASP A 76 28.65 12.00 42.58
CA ASP A 76 27.60 10.98 42.68
C ASP A 76 26.30 11.48 42.04
N VAL A 77 26.01 12.78 42.16
CA VAL A 77 24.83 13.41 41.54
C VAL A 77 24.94 13.41 40.01
N VAL A 78 26.15 13.55 39.46
CA VAL A 78 26.38 13.45 38.02
C VAL A 78 26.09 12.02 37.52
N ALA A 79 26.56 11.01 38.25
CA ALA A 79 26.27 9.61 37.93
C ALA A 79 24.76 9.33 37.94
N GLY A 80 24.05 9.80 38.98
CA GLY A 80 22.60 9.66 39.06
C GLY A 80 21.84 10.42 37.96
N ALA A 81 22.33 11.58 37.54
CA ALA A 81 21.75 12.32 36.42
C ALA A 81 21.96 11.63 35.07
N ALA A 82 23.13 11.02 34.85
CA ALA A 82 23.43 10.28 33.63
C ALA A 82 22.54 9.03 33.49
N ILE A 83 22.40 8.24 34.56
CA ILE A 83 21.52 7.07 34.60
C ILE A 83 20.05 7.46 34.38
N ALA A 84 19.60 8.54 35.03
CA ALA A 84 18.27 9.09 34.78
C ALA A 84 18.09 9.49 33.30
N GLY A 85 19.07 10.18 32.70
CA GLY A 85 19.04 10.54 31.29
C GLY A 85 18.87 9.32 30.38
N GLN A 86 19.69 8.29 30.57
CA GLN A 86 19.61 7.05 29.78
C GLN A 86 18.25 6.36 29.93
N LEU A 87 17.76 6.18 31.16
CA LEU A 87 16.44 5.58 31.39
C LEU A 87 15.31 6.40 30.74
N GLY A 88 15.46 7.72 30.65
CA GLY A 88 14.49 8.59 30.01
C GLY A 88 14.54 8.55 28.48
N ASN A 89 15.73 8.34 27.91
CA ASN A 89 15.91 8.16 26.47
C ASN A 89 15.38 6.80 26.00
N ASN A 90 15.50 5.77 26.84
CA ASN A 90 14.97 4.44 26.56
C ASN A 90 13.46 4.32 26.85
N ALA A 91 12.84 5.30 27.51
CA ALA A 91 11.41 5.31 27.79
C ALA A 91 10.62 6.10 26.73
N PHE A 92 9.61 5.47 26.13
CA PHE A 92 8.77 6.04 25.07
C PHE A 92 7.29 6.12 25.48
N ASP A 93 6.56 7.08 24.93
CA ASP A 93 5.10 7.21 25.03
C ASP A 93 4.49 6.54 23.82
N THR A 94 3.40 5.81 24.03
CA THR A 94 2.66 5.10 22.99
C THR A 94 1.31 5.81 22.79
N SER A 95 1.14 6.53 21.68
CA SER A 95 -0.14 7.15 21.32
C SER A 95 -0.81 6.39 20.16
N PRO A 96 -2.04 5.88 20.33
CA PRO A 96 -2.77 5.28 19.22
C PRO A 96 -3.09 6.37 18.18
N ILE A 97 -2.74 6.10 16.93
CA ILE A 97 -3.11 6.94 15.80
C ILE A 97 -4.59 6.62 15.52
N ASN A 98 -5.49 7.59 15.74
CA ASN A 98 -6.85 7.46 15.21
C ASN A 98 -6.78 7.84 13.73
N THR A 99 -6.59 6.86 12.84
CA THR A 99 -6.94 7.02 11.42
C THR A 99 -8.46 7.01 11.34
N GLY A 100 -9.03 8.08 10.79
CA GLY A 100 -10.45 8.11 10.47
C GLY A 100 -10.66 7.28 9.21
N THR A 101 -11.06 6.03 9.36
CA THR A 101 -11.46 5.18 8.24
C THR A 101 -12.82 5.63 7.70
N SER A 102 -12.80 6.27 6.53
CA SER A 102 -13.85 6.09 5.51
C SER A 102 -13.19 5.32 4.37
N GLY A 103 -13.77 4.17 3.98
CA GLY A 103 -13.20 3.26 2.99
C GLY A 103 -12.06 2.42 3.58
N GLY A 104 -12.30 1.12 3.79
CA GLY A 104 -11.24 0.21 4.22
C GLY A 104 -10.39 -0.16 3.01
N VAL A 105 -9.28 0.52 2.80
CA VAL A 105 -8.27 0.14 1.80
C VAL A 105 -7.82 -1.29 2.12
N ALA A 106 -8.01 -2.20 1.16
CA ALA A 106 -7.72 -3.62 1.33
C ALA A 106 -6.23 -3.87 1.12
N GLY A 107 -5.54 -4.35 2.16
CA GLY A 107 -4.10 -4.65 2.15
C GLY A 107 -3.24 -3.38 2.31
N THR A 108 -2.22 -3.45 3.15
CA THR A 108 -1.20 -2.39 3.23
C THR A 108 0.15 -3.06 3.19
N PHE A 109 1.06 -2.59 2.35
CA PHE A 109 2.42 -3.09 2.35
C PHE A 109 3.22 -2.56 3.55
N SER A 110 4.18 -3.35 4.03
CA SER A 110 5.13 -2.93 5.06
C SER A 110 6.54 -3.35 4.72
N ALA A 111 7.50 -2.45 4.94
CA ALA A 111 8.91 -2.69 4.67
C ALA A 111 9.68 -2.93 5.99
N GLU A 112 10.52 -3.97 6.02
CA GLU A 112 11.55 -4.16 7.04
C GLU A 112 12.86 -3.52 6.56
N ASN A 113 13.60 -2.86 7.46
CA ASN A 113 14.85 -2.14 7.14
C ASN A 113 14.71 -1.18 5.94
N GLY A 114 13.55 -0.53 5.86
CA GLY A 114 13.03 0.07 4.65
C GLY A 114 11.97 1.12 4.89
N LEU A 115 11.58 1.80 3.82
CA LEU A 115 10.42 2.68 3.77
C LEU A 115 9.54 2.29 2.58
N THR A 116 8.25 2.14 2.81
CA THR A 116 7.27 1.99 1.73
C THR A 116 6.99 3.35 1.09
N LEU A 117 6.76 3.38 -0.22
CA LEU A 117 6.60 4.62 -0.98
C LEU A 117 5.17 5.21 -0.89
N ASN A 118 4.21 4.44 -0.39
CA ASN A 118 2.92 4.96 0.03
C ASN A 118 3.05 5.74 1.36
N ARG A 119 2.53 6.97 1.42
CA ARG A 119 2.56 7.74 2.66
C ARG A 119 1.45 7.24 3.59
N GLN A 120 1.59 7.53 4.88
CA GLN A 120 0.61 7.17 5.92
C GLN A 120 -0.84 7.68 5.70
N ASN A 121 -1.10 8.55 4.71
CA ASN A 121 -2.46 9.06 4.42
C ASN A 121 -2.75 9.15 2.90
N SER A 122 -1.94 8.50 2.06
CA SER A 122 -2.14 8.45 0.62
C SER A 122 -1.53 7.15 0.13
N ASP A 123 -2.40 6.32 -0.40
CA ASP A 123 -1.99 5.07 -1.04
C ASP A 123 -1.49 5.37 -2.44
N LEU A 124 -0.67 4.48 -2.97
CA LEU A 124 -0.34 4.47 -4.39
C LEU A 124 -1.36 3.57 -5.06
N PHE A 125 -1.96 4.01 -6.16
CA PHE A 125 -2.89 3.22 -6.96
C PHE A 125 -2.21 2.70 -8.22
N LEU A 126 -2.95 1.95 -9.03
CA LEU A 126 -2.48 1.61 -10.36
C LEU A 126 -2.29 2.90 -11.17
N ASN A 127 -1.33 2.92 -12.10
CA ASN A 127 -0.94 4.07 -12.92
C ASN A 127 -0.25 5.22 -12.18
N ASP A 128 -0.27 5.25 -10.85
CA ASP A 128 0.58 6.16 -10.09
C ASP A 128 2.05 5.89 -10.37
N ALA A 129 2.80 6.98 -10.55
CA ALA A 129 4.24 6.95 -10.67
C ALA A 129 4.86 6.57 -9.31
N THR A 130 5.97 5.84 -9.34
CA THR A 130 6.77 5.46 -8.16
C THR A 130 7.16 6.63 -7.26
N ASP A 131 7.25 7.86 -7.79
CA ASP A 131 7.61 9.09 -7.05
C ASP A 131 6.41 9.97 -6.67
N ALA A 132 5.16 9.51 -6.89
CA ALA A 132 3.96 10.31 -6.67
C ALA A 132 3.81 10.77 -5.21
N GLU A 133 4.14 9.89 -4.27
CA GLU A 133 3.85 10.06 -2.84
C GLU A 133 5.11 10.28 -1.98
N GLU A 134 6.19 9.55 -2.28
CA GLU A 134 7.50 9.77 -1.67
C GLU A 134 8.59 9.67 -2.74
N SER A 135 9.27 10.80 -2.99
CA SER A 135 10.25 10.90 -4.07
C SER A 135 11.69 10.93 -3.57
N SER A 136 11.93 11.13 -2.27
CA SER A 136 13.25 11.29 -1.67
C SER A 136 13.30 10.66 -0.28
N LEU A 137 14.41 9.99 0.03
CA LEU A 137 14.68 9.33 1.30
C LEU A 137 15.99 9.85 1.88
N ASP A 138 16.02 10.07 3.19
CA ASP A 138 17.18 10.55 3.94
C ASP A 138 17.48 9.68 5.18
N ALA A 139 18.42 10.14 6.02
CA ALA A 139 18.81 9.50 7.28
C ALA A 139 17.64 9.22 8.25
N SER A 140 16.50 9.90 8.10
CA SER A 140 15.30 9.65 8.92
C SER A 140 14.48 8.46 8.43
N ASN A 141 14.69 8.04 7.18
CA ASN A 141 13.99 6.93 6.53
C ASN A 141 14.79 5.63 6.61
N LEU A 142 16.10 5.68 6.32
CA LEU A 142 16.97 4.51 6.25
C LEU A 142 18.28 4.74 7.02
N ASN A 143 18.69 3.78 7.85
CA ASN A 143 19.93 3.90 8.63
C ASN A 143 21.19 3.96 7.75
N ILE A 144 21.15 3.36 6.55
CA ILE A 144 22.26 3.39 5.58
C ILE A 144 22.50 4.81 5.02
N LEU A 145 21.55 5.73 5.22
CA LEU A 145 21.63 7.13 4.80
C LEU A 145 22.06 8.07 5.94
N GLU A 146 22.51 7.54 7.08
CA GLU A 146 23.06 8.38 8.16
C GLU A 146 24.28 9.16 7.66
N SER A 147 24.29 10.49 7.89
CA SER A 147 25.40 11.36 7.50
C SER A 147 26.72 10.93 8.15
N THR A 148 27.81 11.00 7.40
CA THR A 148 29.17 10.72 7.91
C THR A 148 30.05 11.96 7.81
N THR A 149 31.33 11.83 8.21
CA THR A 149 32.32 12.90 8.09
C THR A 149 33.67 12.31 7.72
N PHE A 150 34.47 13.03 6.94
CA PHE A 150 35.89 12.71 6.75
C PHE A 150 36.78 13.93 7.01
N GLU A 151 38.08 13.69 7.23
CA GLU A 151 39.07 14.75 7.46
C GLU A 151 39.76 15.11 6.14
N SER A 152 39.67 16.38 5.72
CA SER A 152 40.32 16.88 4.50
C SER A 152 41.83 17.05 4.69
N TYR A 153 42.54 17.32 3.58
CA TYR A 153 43.97 17.65 3.52
C TYR A 153 44.42 18.66 4.59
N ASP A 154 43.62 19.68 4.85
CA ASP A 154 43.99 20.77 5.76
C ASP A 154 43.52 20.55 7.21
N SER A 155 43.04 19.32 7.49
CA SER A 155 42.48 18.87 8.76
C SER A 155 41.14 19.53 9.13
N ASN A 156 40.35 19.93 8.13
CA ASN A 156 38.95 20.30 8.34
C ASN A 156 38.06 19.04 8.25
N GLU A 157 37.02 19.00 9.09
CA GLU A 157 36.01 17.93 9.07
C GLU A 157 34.95 18.34 8.05
N VAL A 158 34.72 17.50 7.04
CA VAL A 158 33.70 17.71 6.01
C VAL A 158 32.53 16.76 6.29
N ASP A 159 31.34 17.32 6.42
CA ASP A 159 30.09 16.56 6.54
C ASP A 159 29.71 15.95 5.18
N VAL A 160 29.25 14.70 5.19
CA VAL A 160 28.77 13.97 4.01
C VAL A 160 27.33 13.54 4.29
N GLU A 161 26.38 14.04 3.51
CA GLU A 161 24.96 13.70 3.58
C GLU A 161 24.60 12.74 2.44
N TYR A 162 23.65 11.84 2.70
CA TYR A 162 23.19 10.85 1.72
C TYR A 162 21.69 10.99 1.51
N GLU A 163 21.29 10.92 0.25
CA GLU A 163 19.90 10.97 -0.18
C GLU A 163 19.66 9.88 -1.23
N VAL A 164 18.48 9.28 -1.22
CA VAL A 164 18.03 8.40 -2.30
C VAL A 164 16.74 8.96 -2.88
N ASP A 165 16.79 9.38 -4.14
CA ASP A 165 15.62 9.78 -4.89
C ASP A 165 15.02 8.59 -5.63
N VAL A 166 13.70 8.45 -5.56
CA VAL A 166 12.94 7.48 -6.38
C VAL A 166 12.71 8.10 -7.75
N GLY A 167 13.10 7.39 -8.80
CA GLY A 167 12.87 7.84 -10.17
C GLY A 167 11.41 7.65 -10.56
N ASN A 168 10.83 8.62 -11.26
CA ASN A 168 9.45 8.59 -11.76
C ASN A 168 9.24 7.47 -12.81
N GLN A 169 8.72 6.33 -12.37
CA GLN A 169 8.41 5.18 -13.23
C GLN A 169 6.94 4.84 -13.10
N ASN A 170 6.28 4.61 -14.23
CA ASN A 170 4.89 4.18 -14.23
C ASN A 170 4.81 2.67 -14.06
N GLN A 171 3.74 2.26 -13.39
CA GLN A 171 3.28 0.87 -13.40
C GLN A 171 2.54 0.60 -14.70
N GLY A 172 2.63 -0.64 -15.20
CA GLY A 172 1.87 -1.03 -16.37
C GLY A 172 2.03 -2.51 -16.73
N PHE A 173 1.40 -2.89 -17.84
CA PHE A 173 1.50 -4.22 -18.42
C PHE A 173 2.40 -4.18 -19.64
N ALA A 174 3.31 -5.15 -19.72
CA ALA A 174 4.06 -5.40 -20.94
C ALA A 174 4.32 -6.90 -21.07
N ALA A 175 4.28 -7.39 -22.31
CA ALA A 175 4.98 -8.60 -22.68
C ALA A 175 6.48 -8.29 -22.59
N ALA A 176 7.08 -8.63 -21.45
CA ALA A 176 8.45 -8.26 -21.16
C ALA A 176 9.36 -9.48 -21.32
N GLY A 177 10.35 -9.37 -22.22
CA GLY A 177 11.27 -10.46 -22.55
C GLY A 177 10.63 -11.61 -23.35
N ASP A 178 10.90 -12.85 -22.91
CA ASP A 178 10.36 -14.10 -23.47
C ASP A 178 9.06 -14.55 -22.75
N LEU A 179 8.42 -13.68 -21.97
CA LEU A 179 7.16 -14.01 -21.30
C LEU A 179 6.02 -14.00 -22.31
N ASP A 180 5.33 -15.12 -22.42
CA ASP A 180 4.14 -15.28 -23.27
C ASP A 180 2.93 -14.51 -22.68
N ASP A 181 2.91 -14.29 -21.36
CA ASP A 181 1.84 -13.60 -20.61
C ASP A 181 2.29 -12.20 -20.13
N PRO A 182 1.39 -11.20 -20.00
CA PRO A 182 1.76 -9.83 -19.72
C PRO A 182 1.82 -9.66 -18.22
N VAL A 183 2.92 -9.14 -17.72
CA VAL A 183 3.13 -9.04 -16.27
C VAL A 183 3.00 -7.60 -15.84
N LEU A 184 2.28 -7.38 -14.74
CA LEU A 184 2.27 -6.11 -14.05
C LEU A 184 3.70 -5.81 -13.58
N HIS A 185 4.24 -4.67 -14.00
CA HIS A 185 5.61 -4.30 -13.72
C HIS A 185 5.78 -2.79 -13.54
N VAL A 186 6.90 -2.42 -12.93
CA VAL A 186 7.46 -1.08 -12.99
C VAL A 186 8.57 -1.05 -14.04
N THR A 187 8.63 0.00 -14.85
CA THR A 187 9.71 0.15 -15.85
C THR A 187 11.06 0.36 -15.16
N ASN A 188 12.08 -0.38 -15.60
CA ASN A 188 13.46 -0.21 -15.17
C ASN A 188 14.35 0.26 -16.33
N PRO A 189 14.74 1.55 -16.41
CA PRO A 189 15.43 2.09 -17.59
C PRO A 189 16.82 1.48 -17.83
N THR A 190 17.14 1.11 -19.08
CA THR A 190 18.43 0.47 -19.45
C THR A 190 19.61 1.41 -19.66
N ASN A 191 19.36 2.72 -19.63
CA ASN A 191 20.40 3.74 -19.79
C ASN A 191 20.14 4.84 -18.75
N PRO A 192 20.38 4.54 -17.46
CA PRO A 192 20.14 5.49 -16.39
C PRO A 192 20.92 6.76 -16.62
N ALA A 193 20.28 7.90 -16.38
CA ALA A 193 20.87 9.23 -16.59
C ALA A 193 20.17 10.25 -15.68
N PRO A 194 20.76 11.44 -15.49
CA PRO A 194 20.08 12.54 -14.81
C PRO A 194 18.74 12.89 -15.47
N GLY A 195 17.71 13.13 -14.65
CA GLY A 195 16.39 13.62 -15.08
C GLY A 195 15.26 12.61 -14.84
N ALA A 196 14.03 13.14 -14.72
CA ALA A 196 12.83 12.35 -14.42
C ALA A 196 12.58 11.26 -15.48
N GLY A 197 12.22 10.06 -15.01
CA GLY A 197 11.92 8.88 -15.84
C GLY A 197 13.13 8.18 -16.45
N ASN A 198 14.34 8.71 -16.29
CA ASN A 198 15.53 8.10 -16.89
C ASN A 198 16.18 7.05 -16.00
N ASN A 199 15.84 6.96 -14.71
CA ASN A 199 16.41 6.00 -13.76
C ASN A 199 15.30 5.45 -12.85
N LEU A 200 15.56 4.30 -12.21
CA LEU A 200 14.67 3.72 -11.20
C LEU A 200 14.85 4.40 -9.84
N MET A 201 16.12 4.66 -9.48
CA MET A 201 16.48 5.42 -8.29
C MET A 201 17.80 6.15 -8.52
N THR A 202 18.05 7.20 -7.73
CA THR A 202 19.31 7.94 -7.70
C THR A 202 19.83 7.99 -6.27
N ALA A 203 21.04 7.53 -6.03
CA ALA A 203 21.69 7.67 -4.73
C ALA A 203 22.71 8.82 -4.80
N THR A 204 22.55 9.82 -3.94
CA THR A 204 23.32 11.07 -3.95
C THR A 204 24.20 11.16 -2.71
N VAL A 205 25.46 11.52 -2.93
CA VAL A 205 26.44 11.88 -1.90
C VAL A 205 26.66 13.39 -1.98
N GLU A 206 26.19 14.14 -0.98
CA GLU A 206 26.35 15.60 -0.89
C GLU A 206 27.44 15.97 0.13
N PHE A 207 28.37 16.83 -0.27
CA PHE A 207 29.44 17.33 0.59
C PHE A 207 29.06 18.69 1.18
N GLY A 208 29.22 18.84 2.50
CA GLY A 208 28.95 20.11 3.20
C GLY A 208 29.83 21.27 2.73
N ASP A 209 30.99 20.98 2.17
CA ASP A 209 31.90 21.91 1.49
C ASP A 209 32.41 21.30 0.17
N SER A 210 32.69 22.13 -0.84
CA SER A 210 33.16 21.68 -2.16
C SER A 210 34.51 20.96 -2.06
N ILE A 211 34.61 19.76 -2.64
CA ILE A 211 35.83 18.94 -2.65
C ILE A 211 36.59 19.06 -3.97
N ASN A 212 37.90 19.25 -3.85
CA ASN A 212 38.85 19.20 -4.95
C ASN A 212 39.56 17.84 -4.98
N PHE A 213 39.13 16.99 -5.90
CA PHE A 213 39.73 15.68 -6.18
C PHE A 213 40.94 15.75 -7.13
N GLU A 214 41.14 16.87 -7.87
CA GLU A 214 42.34 17.06 -8.73
C GLU A 214 43.64 17.28 -7.93
N ALA A 215 43.53 17.71 -6.67
CA ALA A 215 44.67 18.08 -5.82
C ALA A 215 45.54 16.88 -5.40
N ALA A 216 45.03 15.67 -5.58
CA ALA A 216 45.67 14.42 -5.23
C ALA A 216 47.02 14.24 -5.93
N GLY A 217 48.09 14.05 -5.14
CA GLY A 217 49.43 13.79 -5.67
C GLY A 217 50.24 15.01 -6.12
N ASP A 218 49.71 16.24 -6.10
CA ASP A 218 50.55 17.44 -6.28
C ASP A 218 51.21 17.84 -4.95
N ASP A 219 52.51 17.56 -4.83
CA ASP A 219 53.38 18.01 -3.72
C ASP A 219 53.31 19.54 -3.43
N ASN A 220 52.70 20.34 -4.30
CA ASN A 220 52.78 21.79 -4.31
C ASN A 220 51.42 22.49 -4.23
N LEU A 221 50.69 22.23 -3.13
CA LEU A 221 49.36 22.78 -2.81
C LEU A 221 49.32 24.28 -2.43
N ASP A 222 50.39 25.05 -2.70
CA ASP A 222 50.46 26.50 -2.41
C ASP A 222 49.51 27.36 -3.30
N GLY A 223 48.62 26.74 -4.09
CA GLY A 223 47.84 27.36 -5.16
C GLY A 223 46.31 27.34 -5.03
N PHE A 224 45.74 26.59 -4.08
CA PHE A 224 44.30 26.44 -3.95
C PHE A 224 43.62 27.74 -3.48
N SER A 225 42.39 27.93 -3.93
CA SER A 225 41.57 29.07 -3.52
C SER A 225 41.14 28.86 -2.06
N ASP A 226 41.04 29.91 -1.24
CA ASP A 226 40.83 29.82 0.22
C ASP A 226 39.42 29.26 0.62
N GLY A 227 38.81 28.36 -0.16
CA GLY A 227 37.45 27.88 0.09
C GLY A 227 37.07 26.50 -0.46
N ASP A 228 37.98 25.75 -1.09
CA ASP A 228 37.73 24.39 -1.55
C ASP A 228 38.56 23.43 -0.68
N GLU A 229 37.93 22.38 -0.15
CA GLU A 229 38.61 21.34 0.62
C GLU A 229 39.27 20.36 -0.34
N ALA A 230 40.38 19.72 0.05
CA ALA A 230 41.10 18.78 -0.82
C ALA A 230 41.22 17.42 -0.14
N VAL A 231 41.23 16.34 -0.93
CA VAL A 231 41.45 14.97 -0.45
C VAL A 231 42.90 14.52 -0.72
N GLU A 232 43.50 13.80 0.23
CA GLU A 232 44.77 13.09 0.10
C GLU A 232 44.57 11.63 -0.33
N ASP A 233 45.58 11.08 -1.00
CA ASP A 233 45.68 9.64 -1.24
C ASP A 233 45.59 8.87 0.09
N GLY A 234 44.67 7.91 0.15
CA GLY A 234 44.42 7.12 1.34
C GLY A 234 43.35 7.70 2.29
N ASP A 235 42.77 8.86 2.00
CA ASP A 235 41.62 9.38 2.74
C ASP A 235 40.40 8.47 2.52
N GLU A 236 39.66 8.19 3.59
CA GLU A 236 38.49 7.32 3.58
C GLU A 236 37.21 8.17 3.59
N ILE A 237 36.33 7.92 2.64
CA ILE A 237 35.00 8.51 2.50
C ILE A 237 34.03 7.34 2.57
N GLU A 238 33.10 7.36 3.52
CA GLU A 238 32.01 6.40 3.54
C GLU A 238 30.95 6.83 2.50
N MET A 239 30.36 5.87 1.79
CA MET A 239 29.22 6.10 0.89
C MET A 239 28.21 4.98 1.12
N PHE A 240 27.00 5.34 1.57
CA PHE A 240 25.91 4.38 1.84
C PHE A 240 26.34 3.21 2.73
N GLY A 241 26.98 3.50 3.87
CA GLY A 241 27.45 2.48 4.82
C GLY A 241 28.67 1.66 4.37
N GLN A 242 29.25 1.96 3.20
CA GLN A 242 30.45 1.31 2.69
C GLN A 242 31.66 2.27 2.67
N PRO A 243 32.81 1.92 3.27
CA PRO A 243 34.00 2.76 3.23
C PRO A 243 34.72 2.68 1.87
N PHE A 244 35.07 3.83 1.32
CA PHE A 244 35.85 3.96 0.09
C PHE A 244 37.09 4.81 0.35
N THR A 245 38.26 4.32 -0.09
CA THR A 245 39.54 5.02 0.04
C THR A 245 39.89 5.69 -1.27
N PHE A 246 40.05 7.01 -1.24
CA PHE A 246 40.44 7.79 -2.40
C PHE A 246 41.89 7.51 -2.84
N SER A 247 42.11 7.51 -4.16
CA SER A 247 43.36 7.14 -4.82
C SER A 247 44.00 8.31 -5.57
N GLU A 248 45.34 8.47 -5.46
CA GLU A 248 46.12 9.42 -6.29
C GLU A 248 46.08 9.12 -7.80
N GLU A 249 45.50 7.99 -8.20
CA GLU A 249 45.32 7.64 -9.60
C GLU A 249 44.18 8.39 -10.29
N SER A 250 43.35 9.05 -9.50
CA SER A 250 42.33 9.97 -10.01
C SER A 250 42.97 11.05 -10.89
N THR A 251 42.34 11.35 -12.03
CA THR A 251 42.79 12.34 -13.02
C THR A 251 41.72 13.40 -13.26
N ASP A 252 41.96 14.36 -14.16
CA ASP A 252 40.94 15.34 -14.55
C ASP A 252 39.70 14.70 -15.22
N ASP A 253 39.83 13.46 -15.69
CA ASP A 253 38.81 12.72 -16.43
C ASP A 253 38.36 11.43 -15.69
N GLU A 254 38.86 11.13 -14.49
CA GLU A 254 38.63 9.84 -13.81
C GLU A 254 38.75 9.97 -12.28
N LEU A 255 37.80 9.45 -11.52
CA LEU A 255 37.83 9.41 -10.05
C LEU A 255 37.93 7.95 -9.57
N VAL A 256 38.94 7.62 -8.79
CA VAL A 256 39.26 6.24 -8.38
C VAL A 256 39.16 6.08 -6.87
N PHE A 257 38.38 5.10 -6.44
CA PHE A 257 38.23 4.68 -5.05
C PHE A 257 38.52 3.18 -4.87
N TYR A 258 38.90 2.79 -3.65
CA TYR A 258 39.03 1.39 -3.25
C TYR A 258 38.13 1.06 -2.07
N GLY A 259 37.41 -0.07 -2.10
CA GLY A 259 36.49 -0.44 -1.02
C GLY A 259 37.12 -0.77 0.34
N THR A 260 38.45 -0.73 0.51
CA THR A 260 39.09 -0.79 1.85
C THR A 260 40.40 0.00 1.91
N SER A 261 40.65 0.62 3.06
CA SER A 261 41.92 1.31 3.37
C SER A 261 42.99 0.36 3.93
N ASP A 262 42.74 -0.96 3.94
CA ASP A 262 43.39 -1.92 4.83
C ASP A 262 44.81 -2.26 4.33
N ARG A 263 45.71 -1.31 4.57
CA ARG A 263 47.05 -1.24 4.02
C ARG A 263 48.05 -2.03 4.85
N THR A 264 48.65 -3.03 4.23
CA THR A 264 49.64 -3.91 4.84
C THR A 264 51.02 -3.70 4.22
N GLU A 265 51.95 -3.14 4.99
CA GLU A 265 53.35 -3.01 4.57
C GLU A 265 54.15 -4.30 4.84
N VAL A 266 54.90 -4.76 3.84
CA VAL A 266 55.79 -5.92 3.94
C VAL A 266 57.21 -5.56 3.57
N ASN A 267 58.14 -5.71 4.52
CA ASN A 267 59.56 -5.48 4.24
C ASN A 267 60.12 -6.56 3.30
N THR A 268 61.17 -6.20 2.56
CA THR A 268 61.87 -7.16 1.72
C THR A 268 62.40 -8.35 2.52
N GLY A 269 62.02 -9.56 2.12
CA GLY A 269 62.33 -10.84 2.77
C GLY A 269 61.29 -11.31 3.77
N GLU A 270 60.21 -10.54 4.00
CA GLU A 270 59.11 -10.87 4.89
C GLU A 270 57.86 -11.27 4.10
N THR A 271 56.94 -11.94 4.79
CA THR A 271 55.60 -12.31 4.32
C THR A 271 54.61 -12.05 5.43
N THR A 272 53.39 -11.70 5.10
CA THR A 272 52.27 -11.56 6.05
C THR A 272 50.99 -12.12 5.42
N THR A 273 49.98 -12.34 6.24
CA THR A 273 48.66 -12.75 5.79
C THR A 273 47.77 -11.53 5.71
N VAL A 274 47.02 -11.44 4.62
CA VAL A 274 45.99 -10.45 4.33
C VAL A 274 44.69 -11.19 4.07
N THR A 275 43.55 -10.64 4.47
CA THR A 275 42.23 -11.22 4.23
C THR A 275 41.56 -10.45 3.10
N VAL A 276 41.23 -11.12 2.01
CA VAL A 276 40.55 -10.53 0.85
C VAL A 276 39.29 -11.32 0.58
N ASN A 277 38.13 -10.64 0.62
CA ASN A 277 36.80 -11.25 0.43
C ASN A 277 36.60 -12.50 1.31
N GLY A 278 36.99 -12.39 2.59
CA GLY A 278 36.92 -13.48 3.57
C GLY A 278 37.95 -14.60 3.42
N ASN A 279 38.86 -14.54 2.44
CA ASN A 279 39.92 -15.53 2.22
C ASN A 279 41.29 -15.01 2.68
N GLU A 280 42.00 -15.79 3.50
CA GLU A 280 43.37 -15.48 3.90
C GLU A 280 44.37 -15.76 2.76
N LEU A 281 45.02 -14.70 2.25
CA LEU A 281 46.09 -14.74 1.26
C LEU A 281 47.43 -14.40 1.92
N THR A 282 48.52 -15.04 1.52
CA THR A 282 49.88 -14.71 2.01
C THR A 282 50.60 -13.82 1.02
N VAL A 283 50.82 -12.56 1.39
CA VAL A 283 51.59 -11.58 0.60
C VAL A 283 53.03 -11.45 1.11
N GLY A 284 53.95 -11.08 0.23
CA GLY A 284 55.37 -11.00 0.51
C GLY A 284 56.12 -10.04 -0.40
N SER A 285 57.19 -9.43 0.09
CA SER A 285 58.13 -8.66 -0.75
C SER A 285 59.47 -9.39 -0.77
N THR A 286 60.04 -9.64 -1.94
CA THR A 286 61.31 -10.38 -2.09
C THR A 286 62.46 -9.52 -2.62
N PHE A 287 62.14 -8.42 -3.31
CA PHE A 287 63.12 -7.49 -3.85
C PHE A 287 62.45 -6.13 -4.10
N VAL A 288 63.17 -5.03 -3.88
CA VAL A 288 62.78 -3.67 -4.30
C VAL A 288 63.95 -3.07 -5.07
N SER A 289 63.73 -2.68 -6.32
CA SER A 289 64.77 -2.25 -7.26
C SER A 289 65.24 -0.82 -7.00
N ASP A 290 66.41 -0.48 -7.56
CA ASP A 290 66.90 0.89 -7.63
C ASP A 290 66.59 1.62 -8.95
N SER A 291 65.68 1.07 -9.75
CA SER A 291 65.27 1.65 -11.03
C SER A 291 64.36 2.87 -10.87
N THR A 292 64.01 3.48 -12.00
CA THR A 292 63.00 4.55 -12.07
C THR A 292 62.15 4.25 -13.32
N PRO A 293 60.86 3.88 -13.17
CA PRO A 293 60.11 3.73 -11.91
C PRO A 293 60.68 2.63 -10.99
N VAL A 294 60.35 2.72 -9.70
CA VAL A 294 60.78 1.74 -8.70
C VAL A 294 59.92 0.49 -8.90
N GLU A 295 60.56 -0.68 -9.05
CA GLU A 295 59.88 -1.96 -9.21
C GLU A 295 60.09 -2.80 -7.95
N ALA A 296 59.11 -3.60 -7.55
CA ALA A 296 59.25 -4.63 -6.53
C ALA A 296 59.04 -6.01 -7.12
N THR A 297 59.59 -7.04 -6.47
CA THR A 297 59.23 -8.43 -6.74
C THR A 297 58.46 -8.94 -5.54
N VAL A 298 57.17 -9.13 -5.71
CA VAL A 298 56.24 -9.54 -4.66
C VAL A 298 55.86 -11.01 -4.81
N THR A 299 55.32 -11.59 -3.74
CA THR A 299 54.74 -12.93 -3.77
C THR A 299 53.35 -12.93 -3.19
N VAL A 300 52.38 -13.48 -3.91
CA VAL A 300 51.02 -13.70 -3.41
C VAL A 300 50.71 -15.19 -3.49
N ASP A 301 50.44 -15.81 -2.34
CA ASP A 301 50.24 -17.26 -2.19
C ASP A 301 51.33 -18.13 -2.85
N GLY A 302 52.55 -17.61 -2.85
CA GLY A 302 53.72 -18.27 -3.42
C GLY A 302 53.85 -18.12 -4.95
N SER A 303 52.93 -17.47 -5.65
CA SER A 303 53.20 -16.89 -6.97
C SER A 303 54.20 -15.74 -6.80
N THR A 304 55.02 -15.44 -7.81
CA THR A 304 56.01 -14.36 -7.75
C THR A 304 55.88 -13.48 -8.96
N GLU A 305 55.74 -12.19 -8.75
CA GLU A 305 55.45 -11.21 -9.80
C GLU A 305 56.35 -9.98 -9.61
N THR A 306 56.74 -9.35 -10.71
CA THR A 306 57.42 -8.06 -10.68
C THR A 306 56.37 -7.00 -10.91
N VAL A 307 56.31 -6.04 -10.01
CA VAL A 307 55.26 -5.04 -9.90
C VAL A 307 55.87 -3.64 -9.84
N GLU A 308 55.17 -2.69 -10.42
CA GLU A 308 55.33 -1.26 -10.17
C GLU A 308 54.27 -0.82 -9.15
N GLU A 309 54.39 0.42 -8.66
CA GLU A 309 53.35 1.08 -7.89
C GLU A 309 52.08 1.21 -8.75
N GLY A 310 50.92 0.89 -8.19
CA GLY A 310 49.65 0.78 -8.91
C GLY A 310 49.35 -0.61 -9.48
N ASP A 311 50.31 -1.54 -9.55
CA ASP A 311 50.03 -2.87 -10.10
C ASP A 311 49.15 -3.72 -9.15
N SER A 312 48.15 -4.39 -9.72
CA SER A 312 47.31 -5.39 -9.04
C SER A 312 47.89 -6.80 -9.12
N VAL A 313 47.88 -7.52 -8.01
CA VAL A 313 48.45 -8.88 -7.87
C VAL A 313 47.52 -9.84 -7.15
N GLY A 314 47.82 -11.14 -7.28
CA GLY A 314 47.08 -12.20 -6.61
C GLY A 314 45.99 -12.84 -7.48
N PRO A 315 45.18 -13.74 -6.90
CA PRO A 315 44.06 -14.34 -7.63
C PRO A 315 43.08 -13.22 -8.02
N ASN A 316 42.81 -13.09 -9.32
CA ASN A 316 41.89 -12.10 -9.92
C ASN A 316 42.29 -10.61 -9.77
N GLY A 317 43.48 -10.30 -9.24
CA GLY A 317 43.94 -8.90 -9.10
C GLY A 317 43.57 -8.25 -7.77
N ASN A 318 43.04 -9.00 -6.80
CA ASN A 318 42.37 -8.43 -5.63
C ASN A 318 43.29 -7.82 -4.54
N ILE A 319 44.59 -7.66 -4.82
CA ILE A 319 45.56 -7.05 -3.92
C ILE A 319 46.37 -6.03 -4.73
N ARG A 320 46.21 -4.74 -4.43
CA ARG A 320 46.95 -3.67 -5.11
C ARG A 320 48.28 -3.38 -4.43
N VAL A 321 49.29 -3.04 -5.19
CA VAL A 321 50.58 -2.53 -4.72
C VAL A 321 50.49 -1.01 -4.62
N THR A 322 50.10 -0.49 -3.45
CA THR A 322 49.88 0.95 -3.27
C THR A 322 51.16 1.76 -3.20
N ASP A 323 52.22 1.22 -2.60
CA ASP A 323 53.51 1.93 -2.57
C ASP A 323 54.71 0.99 -2.59
N ILE A 324 55.79 1.49 -3.19
CA ILE A 324 57.09 0.83 -3.16
C ILE A 324 58.15 1.74 -2.51
N PHE A 325 58.32 1.57 -1.20
CA PHE A 325 59.30 2.33 -0.44
C PHE A 325 60.69 1.71 -0.50
N ARG A 326 61.63 2.44 -1.09
CA ARG A 326 63.04 2.10 -0.97
C ARG A 326 63.63 2.59 0.37
N THR A 327 63.99 1.65 1.24
CA THR A 327 64.58 1.95 2.55
C THR A 327 66.11 1.76 2.58
N GLY A 328 66.70 1.15 1.54
CA GLY A 328 68.12 0.78 1.52
C GLY A 328 68.78 0.72 0.12
N PRO A 329 69.98 0.11 0.00
CA PRO A 329 70.59 -0.23 -1.29
C PRO A 329 69.67 -1.11 -2.15
N ASP A 330 70.02 -1.27 -3.42
CA ASP A 330 69.27 -2.12 -4.37
C ASP A 330 68.94 -3.50 -3.76
N GLY A 331 67.65 -3.86 -3.76
CA GLY A 331 67.10 -5.05 -3.13
C GLY A 331 66.64 -4.89 -1.68
N GLU A 332 66.64 -3.69 -1.09
CA GLU A 332 66.11 -3.41 0.25
C GLU A 332 65.03 -2.32 0.22
N GLY A 333 63.82 -2.68 0.64
CA GLY A 333 62.67 -1.79 0.73
C GLY A 333 61.52 -2.40 1.54
N ARG A 334 60.33 -1.82 1.37
CA ARG A 334 59.06 -2.38 1.79
C ARG A 334 58.00 -2.06 0.74
N VAL A 335 57.02 -2.94 0.61
CA VAL A 335 55.91 -2.82 -0.33
C VAL A 335 54.64 -2.71 0.49
N ALA A 336 53.83 -1.70 0.23
CA ALA A 336 52.48 -1.60 0.78
C ALA A 336 51.51 -2.35 -0.15
N PHE A 337 50.65 -3.17 0.45
CA PHE A 337 49.55 -3.83 -0.24
C PHE A 337 48.24 -3.28 0.31
N SER A 338 47.29 -2.89 -0.55
CA SER A 338 45.91 -2.68 -0.13
C SER A 338 45.08 -3.93 -0.43
N GLN A 339 44.14 -4.25 0.47
CA GLN A 339 43.29 -5.42 0.42
C GLN A 339 41.90 -5.07 -0.11
N GLY A 340 41.24 -5.99 -0.80
CA GLY A 340 39.84 -5.80 -1.24
C GLY A 340 39.76 -4.81 -2.39
N SER A 341 40.18 -5.25 -3.57
CA SER A 341 40.38 -4.38 -4.72
C SER A 341 39.19 -3.49 -5.02
N ASN A 342 37.93 -3.95 -4.88
CA ASN A 342 36.67 -3.24 -5.17
C ASN A 342 36.89 -1.85 -5.76
N GLU A 343 37.55 -1.83 -6.92
CA GLU A 343 38.16 -0.61 -7.44
C GLU A 343 37.04 0.08 -8.17
N LEU A 344 36.51 1.13 -7.56
CA LEU A 344 35.42 1.90 -8.13
C LEU A 344 36.04 3.05 -8.92
N VAL A 345 35.86 3.00 -10.24
CA VAL A 345 36.31 4.03 -11.16
C VAL A 345 35.09 4.75 -11.72
N ILE A 346 35.07 6.08 -11.63
CA ILE A 346 34.05 6.95 -12.22
C ILE A 346 34.69 7.74 -13.37
N GLN A 347 34.26 7.48 -14.60
CA GLN A 347 34.83 8.07 -15.82
C GLN A 347 34.17 9.41 -16.21
N ASP A 348 34.84 10.22 -17.04
CA ASP A 348 34.40 11.56 -17.48
C ASP A 348 32.99 11.62 -18.09
N ASN A 349 32.57 10.52 -18.70
CA ASN A 349 31.28 10.32 -19.33
C ASN A 349 30.18 9.82 -18.37
N GLY A 350 30.53 9.52 -17.12
CA GLY A 350 29.65 8.98 -16.08
C GLY A 350 29.64 7.45 -16.00
N ASP A 351 30.40 6.74 -16.84
CA ASP A 351 30.46 5.28 -16.78
C ASP A 351 31.20 4.84 -15.48
N ILE A 352 30.77 3.70 -14.94
CA ILE A 352 31.31 3.11 -13.72
C ILE A 352 32.05 1.82 -14.05
N GLU A 353 33.29 1.66 -13.55
CA GLU A 353 33.97 0.36 -13.53
C GLU A 353 34.12 -0.12 -12.09
N VAL A 354 33.93 -1.43 -11.86
CA VAL A 354 34.28 -2.09 -10.60
C VAL A 354 35.28 -3.20 -10.89
N ASP A 355 36.45 -3.13 -10.26
CA ASP A 355 37.57 -4.06 -10.49
C ASP A 355 38.00 -4.16 -11.97
N GLY A 356 37.82 -3.06 -12.73
CA GLY A 356 38.20 -2.92 -14.14
C GLY A 356 37.23 -3.57 -15.14
N ASP A 357 36.04 -3.98 -14.69
CA ASP A 357 34.92 -4.36 -15.55
C ASP A 357 33.86 -3.24 -15.52
N ASP A 358 33.37 -2.81 -16.69
CA ASP A 358 32.28 -1.85 -16.82
C ASP A 358 31.01 -2.40 -16.12
N ILE A 359 30.35 -1.58 -15.32
CA ILE A 359 29.07 -1.90 -14.69
C ILE A 359 27.95 -1.26 -15.51
N ASP A 360 27.24 -2.12 -16.24
CA ASP A 360 26.01 -1.75 -16.93
C ASP A 360 24.89 -1.41 -15.92
N GLY A 361 23.95 -0.55 -16.31
CA GLY A 361 22.81 -0.17 -15.45
C GLY A 361 23.14 0.84 -14.33
N VAL A 362 24.34 1.44 -14.34
CA VAL A 362 24.71 2.56 -13.45
C VAL A 362 25.41 3.67 -14.22
N THR A 363 25.04 4.92 -13.95
CA THR A 363 25.84 6.08 -14.37
C THR A 363 26.00 7.07 -13.23
N ALA A 364 27.14 7.75 -13.15
CA ALA A 364 27.36 8.84 -12.21
C ALA A 364 27.29 10.22 -12.89
N SER A 365 26.89 11.21 -12.11
CA SER A 365 27.00 12.61 -12.47
C SER A 365 27.48 13.45 -11.29
N PHE A 366 28.02 14.63 -11.59
CA PHE A 366 28.58 15.54 -10.60
C PHE A 366 27.83 16.87 -10.62
N ASN A 367 27.61 17.47 -9.44
CA ASN A 367 27.03 18.80 -9.27
C ASN A 367 25.66 18.97 -10.00
N GLY A 368 24.75 18.01 -9.89
CA GLY A 368 23.38 18.12 -10.41
C GLY A 368 23.24 18.05 -11.94
N GLY A 369 24.06 17.26 -12.64
CA GLY A 369 23.75 16.79 -14.00
C GLY A 369 24.61 17.30 -15.17
N ASN A 370 25.87 17.70 -14.94
CA ASN A 370 26.82 17.87 -16.05
C ASN A 370 27.58 16.56 -16.31
N THR A 371 27.43 15.99 -17.51
CA THR A 371 28.19 14.81 -18.00
C THR A 371 29.64 15.16 -18.38
N GLY A 372 30.28 16.02 -17.60
CA GLY A 372 31.64 16.46 -17.81
C GLY A 372 32.25 16.75 -16.45
N ILE A 373 33.18 15.91 -16.06
CA ILE A 373 33.79 15.96 -14.74
C ILE A 373 34.64 17.23 -14.61
N SER A 374 34.37 18.00 -13.56
CA SER A 374 35.25 19.04 -13.05
C SER A 374 35.57 18.64 -11.63
N LEU A 375 36.68 17.93 -11.44
CA LEU A 375 37.11 17.43 -10.13
C LEU A 375 37.73 18.54 -9.25
N ASP A 376 37.77 19.79 -9.72
CA ASP A 376 38.33 20.90 -8.97
C ASP A 376 37.39 21.51 -7.93
N SER A 377 36.08 21.18 -7.99
CA SER A 377 35.03 21.64 -7.07
C SER A 377 33.79 20.76 -7.20
N VAL A 378 33.73 19.68 -6.43
CA VAL A 378 32.63 18.73 -6.38
C VAL A 378 31.84 18.94 -5.08
N ASP A 379 30.59 19.36 -5.22
CA ASP A 379 29.61 19.50 -4.15
C ASP A 379 28.79 18.21 -3.99
N GLU A 380 28.66 17.43 -5.08
CA GLU A 380 27.73 16.31 -5.15
C GLU A 380 28.22 15.24 -6.14
N ILE A 381 28.07 13.97 -5.77
CA ILE A 381 28.18 12.80 -6.67
C ILE A 381 26.84 12.06 -6.62
N ALA A 382 26.16 11.95 -7.77
CA ALA A 382 24.89 11.26 -7.89
C ALA A 382 25.04 10.01 -8.77
N PHE A 383 24.63 8.85 -8.26
CA PHE A 383 24.61 7.56 -8.96
C PHE A 383 23.18 7.24 -9.39
N HIS A 384 22.96 7.08 -10.69
CA HIS A 384 21.67 6.77 -11.28
C HIS A 384 21.61 5.27 -11.60
N PHE A 385 20.62 4.59 -11.06
CA PHE A 385 20.45 3.14 -11.18
C PHE A 385 19.33 2.77 -12.15
N GLY A 386 19.54 1.70 -12.88
CA GLY A 386 18.61 1.17 -13.86
C GLY A 386 18.93 -0.28 -14.25
N ALA A 387 18.24 -0.77 -15.27
CA ALA A 387 18.42 -2.11 -15.80
C ALA A 387 19.78 -2.28 -16.49
N VAL A 388 20.36 -3.47 -16.34
CA VAL A 388 21.61 -3.86 -16.98
C VAL A 388 21.46 -3.89 -18.51
N ASP A 389 20.37 -4.46 -19.00
CA ASP A 389 20.05 -4.51 -20.42
C ASP A 389 18.54 -4.56 -20.69
N SER A 390 18.16 -4.71 -21.95
CA SER A 390 16.76 -4.73 -22.38
C SER A 390 15.96 -5.93 -21.90
N ASP A 391 16.62 -6.99 -21.41
CA ASP A 391 15.93 -8.18 -20.93
C ASP A 391 15.52 -7.99 -19.45
N ASP A 392 16.20 -7.09 -18.72
CA ASP A 392 15.94 -6.72 -17.31
C ASP A 392 15.27 -5.33 -17.16
N ASN A 393 14.64 -4.81 -18.23
CA ASN A 393 14.13 -3.43 -18.28
C ASN A 393 12.81 -3.18 -17.54
N TYR A 394 12.47 -4.06 -16.59
CA TYR A 394 11.29 -4.01 -15.76
C TYR A 394 11.52 -4.74 -14.43
N ILE A 395 10.61 -4.53 -13.48
CA ILE A 395 10.55 -5.25 -12.20
C ILE A 395 9.12 -5.76 -12.06
N ALA A 396 8.91 -7.08 -12.10
CA ALA A 396 7.57 -7.64 -12.00
C ALA A 396 7.03 -7.57 -10.56
N ALA A 397 5.71 -7.69 -10.42
CA ALA A 397 5.06 -7.83 -9.12
C ALA A 397 5.69 -8.98 -8.30
N GLY A 398 6.07 -8.69 -7.05
CA GLY A 398 6.77 -9.59 -6.14
C GLY A 398 8.30 -9.65 -6.32
N GLU A 399 8.88 -8.90 -7.26
CA GLU A 399 10.33 -8.87 -7.50
C GLU A 399 11.04 -7.69 -6.81
N THR A 400 12.35 -7.86 -6.67
CA THR A 400 13.26 -6.87 -6.07
C THR A 400 14.39 -6.57 -7.04
N TYR A 401 14.69 -5.29 -7.24
CA TYR A 401 15.90 -4.82 -7.89
C TYR A 401 16.92 -4.44 -6.81
N GLU A 402 18.08 -5.07 -6.82
CA GLU A 402 19.23 -4.72 -5.98
C GLU A 402 20.21 -3.87 -6.79
N ASP A 403 20.61 -2.72 -6.25
CA ASP A 403 21.61 -1.88 -6.89
C ASP A 403 22.99 -2.57 -6.85
N PRO A 404 23.78 -2.51 -7.94
CA PRO A 404 25.01 -3.28 -8.05
C PRO A 404 26.20 -2.70 -7.27
N LEU A 405 26.06 -1.54 -6.61
CA LEU A 405 27.16 -0.85 -5.89
C LEU A 405 26.98 -0.88 -4.37
N PHE A 406 25.82 -0.46 -3.86
CA PHE A 406 25.61 -0.16 -2.44
C PHE A 406 24.74 -1.19 -1.71
N GLY A 407 23.98 -2.01 -2.44
CA GLY A 407 23.05 -3.00 -1.89
C GLY A 407 21.73 -2.38 -1.40
N LEU A 408 21.37 -1.20 -1.89
CA LEU A 408 20.02 -0.66 -1.82
C LEU A 408 19.10 -1.52 -2.69
N GLU A 409 17.88 -1.72 -2.23
CA GLU A 409 16.89 -2.55 -2.92
C GLU A 409 15.62 -1.75 -3.18
N PHE A 410 15.11 -1.83 -4.41
CA PHE A 410 13.77 -1.41 -4.78
C PHE A 410 12.89 -2.66 -4.85
N HIS A 411 11.83 -2.69 -4.04
CA HIS A 411 10.87 -3.79 -4.00
C HIS A 411 9.58 -3.36 -4.68
N TYR A 412 9.07 -4.17 -5.61
CA TYR A 412 7.73 -4.01 -6.17
C TYR A 412 6.83 -5.16 -5.72
N GLY A 413 5.90 -4.88 -4.83
CA GLY A 413 4.95 -5.85 -4.28
C GLY A 413 3.74 -6.14 -5.17
N GLY A 414 3.56 -5.41 -6.28
CA GLY A 414 2.36 -5.51 -7.11
C GLY A 414 1.17 -4.74 -6.54
N LEU A 415 -0.04 -5.17 -6.88
CA LEU A 415 -1.30 -4.61 -6.38
C LEU A 415 -1.82 -5.42 -5.19
N THR A 416 -2.39 -4.74 -4.18
CA THR A 416 -3.06 -5.44 -3.07
C THR A 416 -4.30 -6.16 -3.55
N GLY A 417 -4.50 -7.35 -2.99
CA GLY A 417 -5.60 -8.22 -3.39
C GLY A 417 -5.49 -8.67 -4.84
N ASP A 418 -4.27 -8.76 -5.39
CA ASP A 418 -3.94 -9.14 -6.78
C ASP A 418 -5.00 -10.06 -7.36
N THR A 419 -5.90 -9.43 -8.11
CA THR A 419 -7.12 -10.07 -8.60
C THR A 419 -6.83 -11.06 -9.70
N ALA A 420 -5.67 -10.98 -10.36
CA ALA A 420 -5.29 -12.01 -11.32
C ALA A 420 -5.02 -13.35 -10.61
N GLU A 421 -4.34 -13.32 -9.46
CA GLU A 421 -4.02 -14.55 -8.72
C GLU A 421 -5.07 -14.97 -7.68
N ASN A 422 -5.64 -14.00 -6.96
CA ASN A 422 -6.51 -14.22 -5.81
C ASN A 422 -7.71 -13.26 -5.81
N PRO A 423 -8.60 -13.34 -6.83
CA PRO A 423 -9.76 -12.47 -6.88
C PRO A 423 -10.64 -12.65 -5.65
N ALA A 424 -11.13 -11.54 -5.09
CA ALA A 424 -12.16 -11.61 -4.05
C ALA A 424 -13.43 -12.23 -4.64
N GLU A 425 -13.77 -11.88 -5.88
CA GLU A 425 -14.84 -12.50 -6.64
C GLU A 425 -14.48 -12.52 -8.14
N ALA A 426 -14.89 -13.58 -8.83
CA ALA A 426 -14.67 -13.74 -10.27
C ALA A 426 -16.01 -13.98 -10.97
N ILE A 427 -16.33 -13.08 -11.90
CA ILE A 427 -17.46 -13.20 -12.82
C ILE A 427 -16.86 -13.68 -14.15
N GLN A 428 -17.33 -14.83 -14.63
CA GLN A 428 -16.88 -15.39 -15.90
C GLN A 428 -18.07 -15.38 -16.85
N LEU A 429 -17.86 -14.91 -18.08
CA LEU A 429 -18.84 -14.95 -19.15
C LEU A 429 -18.32 -15.85 -20.28
N THR A 430 -19.17 -16.72 -20.82
CA THR A 430 -18.78 -17.73 -21.83
C THR A 430 -19.79 -17.78 -22.96
N ALA A 431 -19.29 -17.86 -24.21
CA ALA A 431 -20.10 -17.99 -25.42
C ALA A 431 -20.13 -19.45 -25.81
N GLU A 432 -21.31 -20.02 -25.94
CA GLU A 432 -21.40 -21.34 -26.52
C GLU A 432 -21.44 -21.26 -28.06
N GLU A 433 -20.90 -22.28 -28.74
CA GLU A 433 -20.87 -22.37 -30.23
C GLU A 433 -22.27 -22.26 -30.87
N ASP A 434 -23.36 -22.45 -30.11
CA ASP A 434 -24.74 -22.33 -30.57
C ASP A 434 -25.36 -20.94 -30.39
N GLY A 435 -24.59 -19.99 -29.85
CA GLY A 435 -25.01 -18.61 -29.63
C GLY A 435 -25.74 -18.39 -28.31
N ALA A 436 -25.72 -19.38 -27.40
CA ALA A 436 -26.03 -19.14 -25.99
C ALA A 436 -24.89 -18.37 -25.31
N ALA A 437 -25.25 -17.60 -24.28
CA ALA A 437 -24.31 -16.84 -23.47
C ALA A 437 -24.59 -17.10 -22.00
N ASP A 438 -23.56 -17.49 -21.28
CA ASP A 438 -23.63 -17.83 -19.88
C ASP A 438 -22.89 -16.81 -19.03
N VAL A 439 -23.43 -16.51 -17.85
CA VAL A 439 -22.71 -15.85 -16.76
C VAL A 439 -22.50 -16.86 -15.62
N THR A 440 -21.23 -17.10 -15.29
CA THR A 440 -20.82 -17.92 -14.16
C THR A 440 -20.35 -17.01 -13.02
N LEU A 441 -21.06 -17.08 -11.90
CA LEU A 441 -20.70 -16.39 -10.66
C LEU A 441 -19.89 -17.36 -9.80
N ASN A 442 -18.61 -17.04 -9.58
CA ASN A 442 -17.72 -17.86 -8.75
C ASN A 442 -17.63 -17.29 -7.33
N ALA A 443 -17.89 -18.12 -6.33
CA ALA A 443 -17.62 -17.75 -4.94
C ALA A 443 -16.11 -17.51 -4.71
N PRO A 444 -15.73 -16.69 -3.69
CA PRO A 444 -14.34 -16.33 -3.39
C PRO A 444 -13.36 -17.51 -3.20
N ASN A 445 -13.86 -18.72 -2.93
CA ASN A 445 -13.05 -19.92 -2.73
C ASN A 445 -12.92 -20.80 -3.98
N GLY A 446 -13.56 -20.43 -5.10
CA GLY A 446 -13.64 -21.21 -6.34
C GLY A 446 -14.31 -22.58 -6.20
N GLU A 447 -14.89 -22.92 -5.05
CA GLU A 447 -15.51 -24.24 -4.81
C GLU A 447 -17.01 -24.25 -5.13
N ASP A 448 -17.66 -23.09 -5.04
CA ASP A 448 -19.09 -22.91 -5.34
C ASP A 448 -19.23 -21.94 -6.51
N SER A 449 -19.55 -22.44 -7.71
CA SER A 449 -19.88 -21.62 -8.87
C SER A 449 -21.30 -21.92 -9.35
N THR A 450 -21.98 -20.89 -9.87
CA THR A 450 -23.31 -21.02 -10.46
C THR A 450 -23.30 -20.40 -11.84
N THR A 451 -23.64 -21.20 -12.84
CA THR A 451 -23.77 -20.77 -14.24
C THR A 451 -25.23 -20.48 -14.54
N VAL A 452 -25.46 -19.36 -15.22
CA VAL A 452 -26.76 -18.77 -15.48
C VAL A 452 -26.81 -18.31 -16.94
N ASP A 453 -27.61 -19.00 -17.75
CA ASP A 453 -27.77 -18.69 -19.17
C ASP A 453 -28.58 -17.39 -19.30
N PHE A 454 -28.06 -16.34 -19.94
CA PHE A 454 -28.74 -15.04 -20.04
C PHE A 454 -29.17 -14.66 -21.46
N VAL A 455 -28.53 -15.25 -22.49
CA VAL A 455 -28.98 -15.17 -23.88
C VAL A 455 -29.02 -16.58 -24.46
N ASP A 456 -30.09 -16.86 -25.20
CA ASP A 456 -30.24 -18.08 -25.98
C ASP A 456 -30.62 -17.69 -27.41
N ASN A 457 -29.85 -18.16 -28.38
CA ASN A 457 -30.10 -17.98 -29.80
C ASN A 457 -30.74 -19.24 -30.39
N ASP A 458 -31.99 -19.53 -29.99
CA ASP A 458 -32.77 -20.66 -30.53
C ASP A 458 -33.20 -20.37 -31.99
N ASN A 459 -32.22 -20.38 -32.89
CA ASN A 459 -32.41 -20.25 -34.32
C ASN A 459 -32.73 -21.64 -34.88
N ASP A 460 -33.86 -22.22 -34.46
CA ASP A 460 -34.33 -23.58 -34.76
C ASP A 460 -34.83 -23.73 -36.22
N GLY A 461 -34.11 -23.10 -37.17
CA GLY A 461 -34.26 -23.24 -38.61
C GLY A 461 -35.16 -22.20 -39.29
N ASP A 462 -35.56 -21.11 -38.61
CA ASP A 462 -36.28 -20.02 -39.27
C ASP A 462 -35.33 -19.10 -40.04
N SER A 463 -35.18 -19.38 -41.32
CA SER A 463 -34.33 -18.62 -42.26
C SER A 463 -34.72 -17.14 -42.47
N ASP A 464 -35.73 -16.63 -41.77
CA ASP A 464 -36.21 -15.23 -41.83
C ASP A 464 -36.00 -14.48 -40.49
N ALA A 465 -35.40 -15.13 -39.47
CA ALA A 465 -34.94 -14.44 -38.26
C ALA A 465 -33.71 -13.59 -38.63
N THR A 466 -33.79 -12.29 -38.36
CA THR A 466 -32.65 -11.38 -38.44
C THR A 466 -31.59 -11.82 -37.44
N THR A 467 -30.32 -11.77 -37.81
CA THR A 467 -29.18 -12.39 -37.11
C THR A 467 -28.76 -11.71 -35.81
N THR A 468 -29.57 -10.82 -35.26
CA THR A 468 -29.29 -10.14 -33.99
C THR A 468 -30.10 -10.78 -32.85
N PRO A 469 -29.45 -11.19 -31.74
CA PRO A 469 -30.16 -11.58 -30.53
C PRO A 469 -30.86 -10.34 -29.95
N ASP A 470 -32.13 -10.13 -30.28
CA ASP A 470 -32.87 -8.92 -29.90
C ASP A 470 -33.47 -8.99 -28.46
N ARG A 471 -33.31 -10.10 -27.71
CA ARG A 471 -33.99 -10.33 -26.42
C ARG A 471 -33.17 -11.22 -25.47
N LEU A 472 -33.21 -10.95 -24.16
CA LEU A 472 -32.74 -11.90 -23.13
C LEU A 472 -33.54 -13.22 -23.26
N ALA A 473 -32.85 -14.34 -23.00
CA ALA A 473 -33.21 -15.73 -23.35
C ALA A 473 -34.68 -15.98 -23.76
N TYR A 474 -34.88 -16.50 -24.97
CA TYR A 474 -36.19 -16.83 -25.52
C TYR A 474 -36.19 -18.26 -26.05
N GLU A 475 -36.54 -19.23 -25.19
CA GLU A 475 -36.93 -20.56 -25.69
C GLU A 475 -38.36 -20.47 -26.25
N SER A 476 -38.55 -20.98 -27.47
CA SER A 476 -39.82 -20.86 -28.19
C SER A 476 -40.92 -21.79 -27.64
N GLY A 477 -41.47 -21.48 -26.47
CA GLY A 477 -42.67 -22.15 -25.92
C GLY A 477 -42.80 -22.16 -24.40
N GLU A 478 -41.71 -21.88 -23.67
CA GLU A 478 -41.62 -21.70 -22.21
C GLU A 478 -40.62 -20.52 -22.05
N GLU A 479 -41.14 -19.33 -21.71
CA GLU A 479 -40.41 -18.06 -21.89
C GLU A 479 -39.49 -17.79 -20.68
N GLU A 480 -38.24 -18.27 -20.63
CA GLU A 480 -37.28 -17.89 -19.58
C GLU A 480 -36.88 -16.40 -19.67
N VAL A 481 -37.66 -15.50 -19.07
CA VAL A 481 -37.41 -14.05 -19.12
C VAL A 481 -36.68 -13.56 -17.86
N TYR A 482 -35.68 -12.70 -18.04
CA TYR A 482 -35.10 -11.89 -16.97
C TYR A 482 -35.90 -10.61 -16.75
N ALA A 483 -36.38 -10.39 -15.53
CA ALA A 483 -37.01 -9.15 -15.12
C ALA A 483 -35.98 -8.02 -15.07
N THR A 484 -36.03 -7.09 -16.03
CA THR A 484 -35.15 -5.91 -16.04
C THR A 484 -35.78 -4.67 -15.41
N VAL A 485 -37.00 -4.79 -14.87
CA VAL A 485 -37.72 -3.72 -14.19
C VAL A 485 -38.54 -4.33 -13.05
N GLU A 486 -38.57 -3.63 -11.92
CA GLU A 486 -39.46 -3.95 -10.80
C GLU A 486 -40.93 -3.95 -11.25
N GLY A 487 -41.69 -4.95 -10.82
CA GLY A 487 -43.08 -5.12 -11.26
C GLY A 487 -43.26 -5.76 -12.64
N ALA A 488 -42.17 -6.18 -13.31
CA ALA A 488 -42.26 -6.95 -14.54
C ALA A 488 -43.14 -8.21 -14.37
N GLN A 489 -43.78 -8.61 -15.46
CA GLN A 489 -44.70 -9.74 -15.50
C GLN A 489 -43.90 -11.04 -15.69
N LEU A 490 -43.95 -11.95 -14.71
CA LEU A 490 -43.15 -13.17 -14.70
C LEU A 490 -44.00 -14.45 -14.72
N HIS A 491 -43.56 -15.42 -15.51
CA HIS A 491 -44.08 -16.79 -15.55
C HIS A 491 -43.28 -17.74 -14.64
N GLU A 492 -43.70 -19.01 -14.58
CA GLU A 492 -42.82 -20.08 -14.11
C GLU A 492 -41.55 -20.12 -14.99
N ASP A 493 -40.42 -20.50 -14.41
CA ASP A 493 -39.07 -20.56 -14.99
C ASP A 493 -38.45 -19.17 -15.32
N ASN A 494 -39.16 -18.07 -15.00
CA ASN A 494 -38.62 -16.70 -15.18
C ASN A 494 -37.68 -16.33 -14.03
N ARG A 495 -36.68 -15.49 -14.33
CA ARG A 495 -35.66 -15.07 -13.37
C ARG A 495 -35.81 -13.59 -13.03
N ILE A 496 -35.59 -13.24 -11.77
CA ILE A 496 -35.63 -11.87 -11.27
C ILE A 496 -34.56 -11.68 -10.22
N VAL A 497 -33.89 -10.53 -10.26
CA VAL A 497 -33.07 -10.08 -9.13
C VAL A 497 -33.99 -9.39 -8.13
N LEU A 498 -34.09 -9.97 -6.93
CA LEU A 498 -34.82 -9.38 -5.81
C LEU A 498 -33.83 -8.72 -4.86
N ASN A 499 -33.68 -7.41 -5.05
CA ASN A 499 -32.83 -6.55 -4.25
C ASN A 499 -33.70 -5.71 -3.30
N ALA A 500 -33.30 -5.61 -2.03
CA ALA A 500 -33.80 -4.58 -1.13
C ALA A 500 -32.65 -4.11 -0.23
N ASN A 501 -31.96 -3.05 -0.64
CA ASN A 501 -30.75 -2.49 0.00
C ASN A 501 -29.50 -3.37 -0.21
N GLU A 502 -28.67 -3.59 0.81
CA GLU A 502 -27.38 -4.32 0.75
C GLU A 502 -27.53 -5.83 0.49
N GLU A 503 -28.76 -6.37 0.49
CA GLU A 503 -29.01 -7.79 0.24
C GLU A 503 -29.72 -7.95 -1.11
N ALA A 504 -29.11 -8.68 -2.03
CA ALA A 504 -29.68 -9.02 -3.33
C ALA A 504 -29.59 -10.52 -3.59
N GLY A 505 -30.48 -11.05 -4.42
CA GLY A 505 -30.45 -12.46 -4.83
C GLY A 505 -31.08 -12.63 -6.20
N LEU A 506 -30.50 -13.51 -7.01
CA LEU A 506 -31.10 -13.94 -8.27
C LEU A 506 -32.04 -15.11 -7.98
N TYR A 507 -33.31 -14.96 -8.35
CA TYR A 507 -34.36 -15.94 -8.08
C TYR A 507 -35.04 -16.40 -9.35
N GLU A 508 -35.32 -17.70 -9.42
CA GLU A 508 -36.19 -18.33 -10.43
C GLU A 508 -37.59 -18.56 -9.84
N VAL A 509 -38.64 -18.19 -10.58
CA VAL A 509 -40.03 -18.48 -10.19
C VAL A 509 -40.34 -19.94 -10.53
N THR A 510 -40.39 -20.81 -9.53
CA THR A 510 -40.52 -22.27 -9.75
C THR A 510 -41.96 -22.79 -9.72
N ASP A 511 -42.90 -22.04 -9.13
CA ASP A 511 -44.32 -22.45 -9.06
C ASP A 511 -45.23 -21.25 -8.79
N ILE A 512 -46.34 -21.14 -9.55
CA ILE A 512 -47.42 -20.17 -9.32
C ILE A 512 -48.75 -20.91 -9.11
N THR A 513 -49.00 -21.28 -7.86
CA THR A 513 -50.17 -22.10 -7.48
C THR A 513 -51.37 -21.28 -7.03
N ALA A 514 -52.55 -21.72 -7.48
CA ALA A 514 -53.83 -21.45 -6.82
C ALA A 514 -54.58 -22.77 -6.62
N GLU A 515 -54.90 -23.12 -5.37
CA GLU A 515 -55.42 -24.45 -5.00
C GLU A 515 -56.85 -24.73 -5.51
N ALA A 516 -57.56 -23.72 -6.01
CA ALA A 516 -58.90 -23.86 -6.59
C ALA A 516 -58.89 -23.71 -8.12
N SER A 517 -59.88 -24.35 -8.75
CA SER A 517 -60.08 -24.30 -10.21
C SER A 517 -61.29 -23.43 -10.60
N PRO A 518 -61.20 -22.09 -10.50
CA PRO A 518 -62.06 -21.22 -11.29
C PRO A 518 -61.37 -20.80 -12.59
N SER A 519 -62.17 -20.29 -13.50
CA SER A 519 -61.75 -19.65 -14.75
C SER A 519 -61.43 -18.16 -14.59
N THR A 520 -61.34 -17.65 -13.36
CA THR A 520 -61.22 -16.22 -12.97
C THR A 520 -60.68 -16.12 -11.54
N LEU A 521 -59.68 -15.27 -11.27
CA LEU A 521 -59.23 -14.98 -9.90
C LEU A 521 -60.34 -14.24 -9.11
N GLY A 522 -60.38 -14.40 -7.79
CA GLY A 522 -61.37 -13.70 -6.94
C GLY A 522 -62.78 -14.32 -6.95
N GLY A 523 -62.87 -15.65 -7.06
CA GLY A 523 -64.12 -16.38 -6.84
C GLY A 523 -64.78 -16.10 -5.48
N SER A 524 -66.06 -16.46 -5.33
CA SER A 524 -66.76 -16.29 -4.04
C SER A 524 -66.35 -17.30 -2.95
N ASP A 525 -65.48 -18.23 -3.31
CA ASP A 525 -64.95 -19.25 -2.42
C ASP A 525 -63.60 -18.75 -1.90
N GLU A 526 -63.26 -19.07 -0.65
CA GLU A 526 -61.94 -18.80 -0.07
C GLU A 526 -60.91 -19.66 -0.81
N GLU A 527 -59.86 -19.06 -1.34
CA GLU A 527 -58.81 -19.71 -2.14
C GLU A 527 -57.43 -19.39 -1.56
N ASP A 528 -56.53 -20.38 -1.65
CA ASP A 528 -55.14 -20.25 -1.25
C ASP A 528 -54.30 -19.97 -2.50
N TYR A 529 -53.44 -18.96 -2.41
CA TYR A 529 -52.53 -18.54 -3.47
C TYR A 529 -51.10 -18.60 -2.96
N SER A 530 -50.19 -19.11 -3.79
CA SER A 530 -48.78 -19.18 -3.43
C SER A 530 -47.86 -18.98 -4.64
N VAL A 531 -46.73 -18.34 -4.40
CA VAL A 531 -45.61 -18.23 -5.34
C VAL A 531 -44.38 -18.85 -4.68
N THR A 532 -43.70 -19.75 -5.38
CA THR A 532 -42.40 -20.28 -4.93
C THR A 532 -41.30 -19.73 -5.80
N VAL A 533 -40.30 -19.12 -5.18
CA VAL A 533 -39.06 -18.68 -5.83
C VAL A 533 -37.89 -19.53 -5.32
N GLN A 534 -36.90 -19.78 -6.16
CA GLN A 534 -35.66 -20.47 -5.81
C GLN A 534 -34.47 -19.56 -6.08
N ASN A 535 -33.64 -19.32 -5.07
CA ASN A 535 -32.37 -18.63 -5.25
C ASN A 535 -31.47 -19.47 -6.16
N VAL A 536 -31.09 -18.91 -7.31
CA VAL A 536 -30.36 -19.63 -8.37
C VAL A 536 -28.95 -20.02 -7.89
N VAL A 537 -28.34 -19.20 -7.05
CA VAL A 537 -26.98 -19.42 -6.52
C VAL A 537 -26.98 -20.44 -5.38
N THR A 538 -27.85 -20.27 -4.39
CA THR A 538 -27.85 -21.13 -3.18
C THR A 538 -28.69 -22.39 -3.34
N GLY A 539 -29.59 -22.42 -4.33
CA GLY A 539 -30.61 -23.46 -4.52
C GLY A 539 -31.71 -23.47 -3.45
N GLU A 540 -31.72 -22.52 -2.52
CA GLU A 540 -32.74 -22.42 -1.47
C GLU A 540 -34.06 -21.88 -2.04
N SER A 541 -35.19 -22.47 -1.64
CA SER A 541 -36.52 -22.04 -2.10
C SER A 541 -37.30 -21.31 -1.00
N VAL A 542 -37.98 -20.24 -1.38
CA VAL A 542 -38.90 -19.47 -0.54
C VAL A 542 -40.30 -19.53 -1.16
N THR A 543 -41.29 -19.91 -0.36
CA THR A 543 -42.69 -19.88 -0.77
C THR A 543 -43.41 -18.77 -0.02
N VAL A 544 -44.02 -17.86 -0.78
CA VAL A 544 -44.94 -16.83 -0.30
C VAL A 544 -46.35 -17.37 -0.47
N GLU A 545 -47.15 -17.45 0.59
CA GLU A 545 -48.52 -18.00 0.54
C GLU A 545 -49.50 -17.16 1.37
N GLU A 546 -50.67 -16.88 0.80
CA GLU A 546 -51.81 -16.32 1.56
C GLU A 546 -53.00 -17.27 1.46
N THR A 547 -53.59 -17.55 2.62
CA THR A 547 -54.70 -18.48 2.76
C THR A 547 -56.03 -17.77 2.96
N ASP A 548 -57.12 -18.37 2.50
CA ASP A 548 -58.48 -17.86 2.66
C ASP A 548 -58.71 -16.47 2.00
N VAL A 549 -58.07 -16.17 0.86
CA VAL A 549 -58.28 -14.91 0.12
C VAL A 549 -59.70 -14.88 -0.43
N SER A 550 -60.56 -14.05 0.16
CA SER A 550 -61.95 -13.92 -0.28
C SER A 550 -62.09 -12.81 -1.32
N GLY A 551 -62.70 -13.11 -2.48
CA GLY A 551 -62.84 -12.17 -3.62
C GLY A 551 -63.69 -10.90 -3.37
N GLY A 552 -63.97 -10.55 -2.10
CA GLY A 552 -64.66 -9.31 -1.72
C GLY A 552 -63.89 -8.43 -0.73
N ASP A 553 -62.73 -8.86 -0.23
CA ASP A 553 -61.88 -8.11 0.71
C ASP A 553 -60.57 -7.64 0.08
N SER A 554 -60.33 -7.87 -1.22
CA SER A 554 -59.22 -7.23 -1.92
C SER A 554 -59.50 -5.73 -2.05
N GLU A 555 -58.95 -4.94 -1.12
CA GLU A 555 -58.76 -3.48 -1.30
C GLU A 555 -57.67 -3.20 -2.35
N ILE A 556 -57.58 -4.02 -3.41
CA ILE A 556 -56.74 -3.70 -4.55
C ILE A 556 -57.43 -2.51 -5.22
N THR A 557 -56.81 -1.34 -5.07
CA THR A 557 -57.19 -0.15 -5.82
C THR A 557 -57.04 -0.49 -7.29
N THR A 558 -58.18 -0.77 -7.93
CA THR A 558 -58.34 -1.28 -9.29
C THR A 558 -57.74 -0.40 -10.39
N GLU A 559 -57.22 0.79 -10.08
CA GLU A 559 -56.80 1.75 -11.10
C GLU A 559 -55.53 1.33 -11.84
N PHE A 560 -54.58 0.63 -11.21
CA PHE A 560 -53.37 0.15 -11.90
C PHE A 560 -53.60 -1.18 -12.65
N TYR A 561 -54.43 -2.07 -12.09
CA TYR A 561 -54.55 -3.46 -12.53
C TYR A 561 -55.74 -3.74 -13.48
N ASP A 562 -56.62 -2.76 -13.72
CA ASP A 562 -57.78 -2.91 -14.60
C ASP A 562 -57.40 -3.28 -16.06
N SER A 563 -56.15 -3.02 -16.46
CA SER A 563 -55.58 -3.39 -17.76
C SER A 563 -55.03 -4.83 -17.82
N MET A 564 -54.61 -5.40 -16.68
CA MET A 564 -53.88 -6.67 -16.59
C MET A 564 -54.79 -7.89 -16.33
N GLY A 565 -56.05 -7.68 -15.95
CA GLY A 565 -57.01 -8.75 -15.68
C GLY A 565 -57.42 -8.84 -14.21
N ASP A 566 -57.84 -10.02 -13.77
CA ASP A 566 -58.08 -10.22 -12.33
C ASP A 566 -56.70 -10.30 -11.63
N ALA A 567 -56.52 -9.63 -10.49
CA ALA A 567 -55.26 -9.54 -9.75
C ALA A 567 -55.46 -9.82 -8.25
N ILE A 568 -54.43 -10.36 -7.61
CA ILE A 568 -54.37 -10.64 -6.16
C ILE A 568 -53.06 -10.08 -5.62
N LEU A 569 -53.13 -9.34 -4.52
CA LEU A 569 -51.98 -8.71 -3.86
C LEU A 569 -51.71 -9.45 -2.55
N LEU A 570 -50.47 -9.86 -2.36
CA LEU A 570 -49.91 -10.39 -1.11
C LEU A 570 -49.01 -9.29 -0.54
N GLU A 571 -49.48 -8.58 0.49
CA GLU A 571 -48.82 -7.37 1.01
C GLU A 571 -47.72 -7.71 2.03
N GLY A 572 -46.53 -7.10 1.88
CA GLY A 572 -45.46 -7.14 2.87
C GLY A 572 -44.90 -8.54 3.14
N GLU A 573 -44.74 -9.34 2.10
CA GLU A 573 -44.24 -10.70 2.16
C GLU A 573 -42.73 -10.71 2.28
N SER A 574 -42.22 -11.48 3.24
CA SER A 574 -40.78 -11.47 3.54
C SER A 574 -40.05 -12.59 2.79
N ILE A 575 -39.19 -12.22 1.84
CA ILE A 575 -38.29 -13.14 1.11
C ILE A 575 -36.88 -12.90 1.64
N GLU A 576 -36.35 -13.89 2.38
CA GLU A 576 -35.02 -13.81 3.03
C GLU A 576 -34.81 -12.60 3.97
N GLY A 577 -35.90 -12.00 4.47
CA GLY A 577 -35.83 -10.82 5.35
C GLY A 577 -36.17 -9.49 4.68
N LYS A 578 -36.46 -9.52 3.38
CA LYS A 578 -36.84 -8.37 2.55
C LYS A 578 -38.35 -8.35 2.32
N ASP A 579 -38.99 -7.19 2.44
CA ASP A 579 -40.45 -7.07 2.32
C ASP A 579 -40.86 -6.70 0.88
N PHE A 580 -41.64 -7.56 0.24
CA PHE A 580 -42.17 -7.37 -1.11
C PHE A 580 -43.69 -7.46 -1.12
N ASP A 581 -44.31 -6.64 -1.96
CA ASP A 581 -45.69 -6.79 -2.39
C ASP A 581 -45.70 -7.71 -3.62
N VAL A 582 -46.27 -8.91 -3.47
CA VAL A 582 -46.32 -9.92 -4.54
C VAL A 582 -47.70 -9.91 -5.18
N VAL A 583 -47.76 -9.62 -6.48
CA VAL A 583 -49.03 -9.54 -7.21
C VAL A 583 -49.15 -10.71 -8.16
N ILE A 584 -50.22 -11.49 -8.03
CA ILE A 584 -50.56 -12.59 -8.93
C ILE A 584 -51.67 -12.13 -9.87
N THR A 585 -51.41 -12.16 -11.18
CA THR A 585 -52.41 -11.85 -12.21
C THR A 585 -52.77 -13.10 -13.00
N GLN A 586 -53.95 -13.11 -13.62
CA GLN A 586 -54.39 -14.20 -14.49
C GLN A 586 -55.03 -13.68 -15.78
N THR A 587 -54.55 -14.16 -16.93
CA THR A 587 -55.15 -13.84 -18.22
C THR A 587 -56.51 -14.50 -18.37
N THR A 588 -57.31 -14.01 -19.31
CA THR A 588 -58.58 -14.67 -19.67
C THR A 588 -58.41 -16.10 -20.21
N MET A 589 -57.19 -16.52 -20.56
CA MET A 589 -56.87 -17.89 -20.97
C MET A 589 -56.50 -18.80 -19.80
N GLY A 590 -56.32 -18.23 -18.60
CA GLY A 590 -56.01 -18.95 -17.37
C GLY A 590 -54.51 -19.02 -17.05
N GLU A 591 -53.66 -18.42 -17.88
CA GLU A 591 -52.22 -18.27 -17.62
C GLU A 591 -52.03 -17.32 -16.44
N ARG A 592 -51.11 -17.67 -15.55
CA ARG A 592 -50.82 -16.91 -14.34
C ARG A 592 -49.45 -16.26 -14.46
N TYR A 593 -49.35 -15.12 -13.81
CA TYR A 593 -48.12 -14.35 -13.72
C TYR A 593 -47.95 -13.84 -12.30
N VAL A 594 -46.70 -13.57 -11.94
CA VAL A 594 -46.33 -12.90 -10.71
C VAL A 594 -45.58 -11.60 -11.02
N HIS A 595 -45.79 -10.60 -10.19
CA HIS A 595 -45.05 -9.34 -10.18
C HIS A 595 -44.53 -9.11 -8.76
N PHE A 596 -43.30 -8.62 -8.64
CA PHE A 596 -42.69 -8.29 -7.36
C PHE A 596 -42.44 -6.78 -7.28
N PHE A 597 -42.90 -6.15 -6.19
CA PHE A 597 -42.67 -4.75 -5.87
C PHE A 597 -42.07 -4.65 -4.45
N ARG A 598 -41.13 -3.76 -4.20
CA ARG A 598 -40.57 -3.51 -2.87
C ARG A 598 -41.65 -2.85 -2.00
N SER A 599 -41.94 -3.44 -0.85
CA SER A 599 -43.02 -2.96 0.00
C SER A 599 -42.63 -1.67 0.71
N GLY A 600 -43.44 -0.62 0.54
CA GLY A 600 -43.24 0.68 1.21
C GLY A 600 -42.28 1.65 0.52
N GLU A 601 -41.67 1.25 -0.60
CA GLU A 601 -40.83 2.11 -1.43
C GLU A 601 -41.67 2.88 -2.48
N SER A 602 -41.18 4.05 -2.87
CA SER A 602 -41.83 4.89 -3.89
C SER A 602 -41.07 4.97 -5.22
N SER A 603 -39.86 4.42 -5.27
CA SER A 603 -39.06 4.27 -6.47
C SER A 603 -39.35 2.93 -7.15
N THR A 604 -39.14 2.88 -8.47
CA THR A 604 -39.18 1.66 -9.27
C THR A 604 -37.75 1.32 -9.67
N GLN A 605 -37.26 0.15 -9.27
CA GLN A 605 -35.94 -0.30 -9.67
C GLN A 605 -35.94 -0.68 -11.16
N VAL A 606 -34.99 -0.12 -11.89
CA VAL A 606 -34.71 -0.45 -13.30
C VAL A 606 -33.36 -1.15 -13.31
N PHE A 607 -33.24 -2.24 -14.04
CA PHE A 607 -32.09 -3.14 -14.03
C PHE A 607 -31.71 -3.59 -12.61
N PRO A 608 -32.60 -4.30 -11.88
CA PRO A 608 -32.35 -4.71 -10.50
C PRO A 608 -30.98 -5.38 -10.32
N THR A 609 -30.20 -4.87 -9.37
CA THR A 609 -28.77 -5.20 -9.22
C THR A 609 -28.55 -6.28 -8.17
N TYR A 610 -27.76 -7.30 -8.51
CA TYR A 610 -27.24 -8.32 -7.62
C TYR A 610 -25.87 -7.88 -7.12
N TYR A 611 -25.75 -7.60 -5.82
CA TYR A 611 -24.47 -7.21 -5.24
C TYR A 611 -23.61 -8.44 -4.90
N THR A 612 -22.36 -8.38 -5.31
CA THR A 612 -21.32 -9.37 -5.02
C THR A 612 -20.79 -9.21 -3.60
N SER A 613 -19.92 -10.14 -3.17
CA SER A 613 -19.21 -10.02 -1.89
C SER A 613 -18.14 -8.92 -1.87
N SER A 614 -17.76 -8.41 -3.05
CA SER A 614 -16.91 -7.23 -3.24
C SER A 614 -17.71 -5.92 -3.35
N ASP A 615 -19.01 -5.95 -3.04
CA ASP A 615 -19.98 -4.84 -3.19
C ASP A 615 -20.18 -4.35 -4.64
N ALA A 616 -19.63 -5.05 -5.64
CA ALA A 616 -19.89 -4.76 -7.04
C ALA A 616 -21.32 -5.16 -7.41
N GLY A 617 -21.97 -4.39 -8.28
CA GLY A 617 -23.31 -4.66 -8.77
C GLY A 617 -23.33 -5.40 -10.09
N LEU A 618 -23.86 -6.62 -10.15
CA LEU A 618 -24.19 -7.32 -11.39
C LEU A 618 -25.65 -7.03 -11.76
N THR A 619 -25.94 -6.61 -12.99
CA THR A 619 -27.31 -6.46 -13.47
C THR A 619 -27.47 -6.95 -14.90
N PHE A 620 -28.69 -7.35 -15.25
CA PHE A 620 -29.05 -7.75 -16.60
C PHE A 620 -29.77 -6.59 -17.27
N THR A 621 -29.23 -6.12 -18.38
CA THR A 621 -29.84 -5.03 -19.15
C THR A 621 -30.32 -5.54 -20.50
N GLN A 622 -31.44 -4.99 -20.93
CA GLN A 622 -31.97 -5.03 -22.28
C GLN A 622 -32.83 -3.79 -22.38
N ASP A 623 -33.15 -3.33 -23.59
CA ASP A 623 -34.19 -2.30 -23.75
C ASP A 623 -35.41 -2.68 -22.91
N SER A 624 -35.60 -1.95 -21.80
CA SER A 624 -36.55 -2.41 -20.80
C SER A 624 -37.92 -2.39 -21.44
N THR A 625 -38.71 -3.45 -21.18
CA THR A 625 -40.12 -3.39 -21.51
C THR A 625 -40.69 -2.15 -20.86
N PRO A 626 -41.59 -1.39 -21.54
CA PRO A 626 -42.21 -0.21 -20.97
C PRO A 626 -42.60 -0.45 -19.52
N VAL A 627 -42.25 0.50 -18.63
CA VAL A 627 -42.82 0.52 -17.28
C VAL A 627 -44.29 0.91 -17.44
N SER A 628 -45.10 -0.08 -17.83
CA SER A 628 -46.51 0.09 -18.13
C SER A 628 -47.28 0.12 -16.80
N GLY A 629 -48.14 1.12 -16.66
CA GLY A 629 -48.75 1.41 -15.36
C GLY A 629 -49.11 2.87 -15.14
N PHE A 630 -48.56 3.77 -15.96
CA PHE A 630 -49.01 5.16 -16.00
C PHE A 630 -50.29 5.26 -16.82
N ASP A 631 -51.42 4.89 -16.20
CA ASP A 631 -52.74 4.88 -16.82
C ASP A 631 -53.15 6.28 -17.27
N ALA A 632 -52.86 6.72 -18.51
CA ALA A 632 -53.03 8.11 -18.97
C ALA A 632 -54.41 8.65 -18.55
N PRO A 633 -54.52 9.87 -17.99
CA PRO A 633 -55.81 10.35 -17.49
C PRO A 633 -56.78 10.29 -18.66
N ALA A 634 -57.90 9.58 -18.46
CA ALA A 634 -58.88 9.37 -19.52
C ALA A 634 -59.15 10.73 -20.19
N ALA A 635 -58.96 10.81 -21.52
CA ALA A 635 -58.86 12.03 -22.35
C ALA A 635 -60.06 13.01 -22.31
N ASN A 636 -60.93 12.89 -21.31
CA ASN A 636 -62.14 13.64 -21.10
C ASN A 636 -62.17 14.42 -19.77
N ASP A 637 -61.17 14.31 -18.89
CA ASP A 637 -61.08 15.14 -17.68
C ASP A 637 -60.19 16.38 -17.88
N THR A 638 -60.65 17.27 -18.77
CA THR A 638 -59.96 18.50 -19.21
C THR A 638 -59.80 19.60 -18.12
N ALA A 639 -59.82 19.25 -16.82
CA ALA A 639 -59.98 20.22 -15.74
C ALA A 639 -58.91 20.19 -14.64
N ASP A 640 -58.09 19.15 -14.52
CA ASP A 640 -56.93 19.13 -13.61
C ASP A 640 -55.67 18.82 -14.41
N ASN A 641 -54.63 19.63 -14.23
CA ASN A 641 -53.30 19.34 -14.75
C ASN A 641 -52.75 18.17 -13.91
N ASP A 642 -53.12 16.94 -14.23
CA ASP A 642 -52.64 15.75 -13.53
C ASP A 642 -51.16 15.56 -13.87
N ILE A 643 -50.31 16.17 -13.05
CA ILE A 643 -48.86 15.96 -13.04
C ILE A 643 -48.63 14.55 -12.52
N ARG A 644 -47.92 13.74 -13.32
CA ARG A 644 -47.44 12.42 -12.88
C ARG A 644 -45.99 12.54 -12.53
N SER A 645 -45.59 11.92 -11.43
CA SER A 645 -44.20 11.85 -11.03
C SER A 645 -43.92 10.54 -10.34
N GLY A 646 -42.71 10.05 -10.50
CA GLY A 646 -42.16 8.94 -9.73
C GLY A 646 -40.64 9.03 -9.75
N VAL A 647 -39.99 7.97 -9.27
CA VAL A 647 -38.54 7.88 -9.21
C VAL A 647 -38.14 6.54 -9.80
N PHE A 648 -37.22 6.55 -10.75
CA PHE A 648 -36.51 5.36 -11.17
C PHE A 648 -35.23 5.23 -10.35
N GLU A 649 -34.93 4.04 -9.89
CA GLU A 649 -33.66 3.71 -9.24
C GLU A 649 -32.85 2.88 -10.21
N LEU A 650 -31.76 3.46 -10.71
CA LEU A 650 -30.86 2.84 -11.68
C LEU A 650 -29.74 2.05 -10.97
N PRO A 651 -29.04 1.13 -11.65
CA PRO A 651 -27.90 0.43 -11.09
C PRO A 651 -26.84 1.40 -10.56
N SER A 652 -26.47 1.21 -9.30
CA SER A 652 -25.33 1.82 -8.63
C SER A 652 -24.97 1.00 -7.39
N THR A 653 -23.69 1.00 -7.05
CA THR A 653 -23.08 0.46 -5.83
C THR A 653 -23.10 1.48 -4.69
N VAL A 654 -23.39 2.74 -5.01
CA VAL A 654 -23.41 3.83 -4.04
C VAL A 654 -24.79 3.93 -3.40
N VAL A 655 -24.84 3.97 -2.07
CA VAL A 655 -26.08 4.15 -1.30
C VAL A 655 -26.62 5.60 -1.34
N SER A 656 -26.25 6.37 -2.37
CA SER A 656 -26.57 7.80 -2.48
C SER A 656 -27.84 8.04 -3.31
N ASN A 657 -28.39 9.25 -3.22
CA ASN A 657 -29.52 9.65 -4.09
C ASN A 657 -29.08 9.87 -5.56
N ASP A 658 -27.81 9.60 -5.90
CA ASP A 658 -27.28 9.88 -7.24
C ASP A 658 -27.73 8.85 -8.28
N ALA A 659 -28.27 7.70 -7.85
CA ALA A 659 -28.92 6.70 -8.70
C ALA A 659 -30.44 6.89 -8.87
N GLU A 660 -31.04 7.86 -8.17
CA GLU A 660 -32.47 8.16 -8.26
C GLU A 660 -32.75 9.20 -9.36
N VAL A 661 -33.45 8.77 -10.41
CA VAL A 661 -33.96 9.63 -11.47
C VAL A 661 -35.42 9.92 -11.21
N ALA A 662 -35.71 11.06 -10.60
CA ALA A 662 -37.08 11.53 -10.49
C ALA A 662 -37.57 11.97 -11.87
N TYR A 663 -38.76 11.52 -12.27
CA TYR A 663 -39.38 11.97 -13.51
C TYR A 663 -40.69 12.69 -13.23
N GLN A 664 -41.03 13.64 -14.08
CA GLN A 664 -42.32 14.29 -14.11
C GLN A 664 -42.85 14.36 -15.54
N VAL A 665 -44.06 13.84 -15.77
CA VAL A 665 -44.74 13.96 -17.06
C VAL A 665 -45.81 15.05 -16.96
N ASN A 666 -45.57 16.15 -17.68
CA ASN A 666 -46.45 17.30 -17.75
C ASN A 666 -47.25 17.29 -19.05
N GLU A 667 -48.57 17.53 -18.97
CA GLU A 667 -49.40 17.79 -20.16
C GLU A 667 -49.07 19.19 -20.70
N ALA A 668 -48.34 19.25 -21.80
CA ALA A 668 -47.99 20.50 -22.48
C ALA A 668 -49.19 20.98 -23.31
N THR A 669 -49.78 22.11 -22.90
CA THR A 669 -50.85 22.76 -23.67
C THR A 669 -50.36 23.19 -25.05
N ASP A 670 -50.93 22.59 -26.09
CA ASP A 670 -50.69 22.99 -27.48
C ASP A 670 -51.19 24.43 -27.75
N ASP A 671 -50.27 25.40 -27.72
CA ASP A 671 -50.55 26.80 -28.04
C ASP A 671 -50.82 27.02 -29.55
N THR A 672 -50.70 25.97 -30.39
CA THR A 672 -51.01 26.05 -31.84
C THR A 672 -52.49 25.86 -32.14
N GLY A 673 -53.29 25.39 -31.17
CA GLY A 673 -54.73 25.17 -31.32
C GLY A 673 -55.08 24.03 -32.27
N ALA A 674 -54.15 23.10 -32.51
CA ALA A 674 -54.35 21.91 -33.35
C ALA A 674 -55.04 20.77 -32.58
N GLY A 675 -55.01 20.80 -31.24
CA GLY A 675 -55.69 19.82 -30.40
C GLY A 675 -54.90 18.51 -30.27
N THR A 676 -53.59 18.56 -30.47
CA THR A 676 -52.65 17.48 -30.18
C THR A 676 -52.12 17.71 -28.76
N LEU A 677 -52.18 16.70 -27.89
CA LEU A 677 -51.71 16.79 -26.50
C LEU A 677 -50.19 16.57 -26.46
N ALA A 678 -49.38 17.60 -26.25
CA ALA A 678 -47.94 17.37 -26.09
C ALA A 678 -47.64 16.91 -24.65
N TYR A 679 -46.57 16.14 -24.47
CA TYR A 679 -46.11 15.71 -23.16
C TYR A 679 -44.67 16.17 -22.96
N GLU A 680 -44.34 16.62 -21.76
CA GLU A 680 -42.99 17.03 -21.38
C GLU A 680 -42.53 16.09 -20.26
N LEU A 681 -41.41 15.40 -20.48
CA LEU A 681 -40.72 14.57 -19.51
C LEU A 681 -39.61 15.42 -18.90
N GLU A 682 -39.73 15.75 -17.63
CA GLU A 682 -38.68 16.40 -16.84
C GLU A 682 -37.98 15.31 -16.02
N LEU A 683 -36.65 15.20 -16.17
CA LEU A 683 -35.81 14.26 -15.42
C LEU A 683 -34.95 15.05 -14.43
N ASP A 684 -34.97 14.68 -13.16
CA ASP A 684 -34.18 15.28 -12.08
C ASP A 684 -33.27 14.20 -11.48
N VAL A 685 -31.97 14.32 -11.76
CA VAL A 685 -30.93 13.35 -11.40
C VAL A 685 -30.13 13.94 -10.24
N GLY A 686 -30.81 14.09 -9.11
CA GLY A 686 -30.24 14.58 -7.85
C GLY A 686 -29.31 15.80 -8.00
N ASN A 687 -28.01 15.59 -7.78
CA ASN A 687 -26.99 16.63 -7.71
C ASN A 687 -26.61 17.26 -9.08
N THR A 688 -26.97 16.65 -10.20
CA THR A 688 -26.56 17.10 -11.54
C THR A 688 -27.53 18.13 -12.15
N GLY A 689 -28.74 18.27 -11.58
CA GLY A 689 -29.77 19.21 -11.98
C GLY A 689 -30.88 18.60 -12.84
N THR A 690 -31.85 19.44 -13.20
CA THR A 690 -33.05 19.05 -13.98
C THR A 690 -32.82 19.22 -15.48
N THR A 691 -33.19 18.21 -16.26
CA THR A 691 -33.20 18.24 -17.73
C THR A 691 -34.64 18.15 -18.25
N ASP A 692 -35.03 19.09 -19.12
CA ASP A 692 -36.39 19.19 -19.67
C ASP A 692 -36.45 18.60 -21.09
N VAL A 693 -37.30 17.60 -21.31
CA VAL A 693 -37.48 16.92 -22.62
C VAL A 693 -38.91 17.11 -23.10
N THR A 694 -39.11 17.85 -24.19
CA THR A 694 -40.45 18.04 -24.76
C THR A 694 -40.74 17.06 -25.90
N VAL A 695 -41.74 16.21 -25.73
CA VAL A 695 -42.21 15.26 -26.75
C VAL A 695 -43.46 15.81 -27.44
N THR A 696 -43.40 16.01 -28.75
CA THR A 696 -44.55 16.46 -29.55
C THR A 696 -45.14 15.27 -30.33
N PRO A 697 -46.40 14.84 -30.08
CA PRO A 697 -46.96 13.59 -30.62
C PRO A 697 -47.15 13.52 -32.13
N SER A 698 -46.90 14.60 -32.87
CA SER A 698 -47.26 14.64 -34.29
C SER A 698 -46.36 13.78 -35.20
N ASP A 699 -45.25 13.23 -34.69
CA ASP A 699 -44.23 12.60 -35.53
C ASP A 699 -44.07 11.08 -35.39
N ASN A 700 -44.82 10.38 -34.52
CA ASN A 700 -44.66 8.93 -34.30
C ASN A 700 -43.20 8.52 -33.96
N SER A 701 -42.36 9.50 -33.61
CA SER A 701 -40.96 9.33 -33.23
C SER A 701 -40.89 9.30 -31.73
N ALA A 702 -40.28 8.25 -31.20
CA ALA A 702 -39.83 8.19 -29.82
C ALA A 702 -38.95 9.42 -29.52
N ALA A 703 -39.05 9.95 -28.31
CA ALA A 703 -38.13 10.97 -27.83
C ALA A 703 -37.25 10.34 -26.76
N THR A 704 -35.94 10.43 -26.94
CA THR A 704 -34.92 9.84 -26.08
C THR A 704 -34.14 10.96 -25.42
N GLU A 705 -33.82 10.79 -24.14
CA GLU A 705 -32.94 11.67 -23.38
C GLU A 705 -31.92 10.84 -22.62
N GLU A 706 -30.67 11.29 -22.65
CA GLU A 706 -29.55 10.67 -21.96
C GLU A 706 -29.46 11.18 -20.52
N VAL A 707 -29.37 10.26 -19.57
CA VAL A 707 -29.11 10.53 -18.15
C VAL A 707 -27.87 9.79 -17.73
N ARG A 708 -26.93 10.49 -17.09
CA ARG A 708 -25.71 9.89 -16.57
C ARG A 708 -25.85 9.58 -15.07
N VAL A 709 -25.58 8.34 -14.68
CA VAL A 709 -25.42 7.89 -13.28
C VAL A 709 -24.07 7.18 -13.18
N GLY A 710 -23.19 7.68 -12.30
CA GLY A 710 -21.77 7.34 -12.35
C GLY A 710 -21.18 7.68 -13.73
N GLU A 711 -20.45 6.75 -14.32
CA GLU A 711 -20.02 6.84 -15.72
C GLU A 711 -21.03 6.34 -16.75
N THR A 712 -22.09 5.65 -16.32
CA THR A 712 -23.06 5.01 -17.21
C THR A 712 -24.07 6.02 -17.75
N VAL A 713 -24.36 5.95 -19.04
CA VAL A 713 -25.42 6.75 -19.69
C VAL A 713 -26.63 5.88 -20.00
N TYR A 714 -27.79 6.31 -19.51
CA TYR A 714 -29.08 5.67 -19.68
C TYR A 714 -29.97 6.48 -20.62
N ASP A 715 -30.60 5.78 -21.56
CA ASP A 715 -31.53 6.35 -22.52
C ASP A 715 -32.97 6.25 -22.02
N PHE A 716 -33.56 7.38 -21.65
CA PHE A 716 -34.97 7.49 -21.30
C PHE A 716 -35.79 7.78 -22.55
N THR A 717 -36.52 6.78 -23.02
CA THR A 717 -37.33 6.89 -24.23
C THR A 717 -38.82 6.94 -23.90
N LEU A 718 -39.47 8.06 -24.22
CA LEU A 718 -40.93 8.22 -24.09
C LEU A 718 -41.64 7.82 -25.39
N ASN A 719 -42.56 6.87 -25.27
CA ASN A 719 -43.37 6.33 -26.36
C ASN A 719 -44.86 6.55 -26.09
N GLU A 720 -45.63 6.94 -27.12
CA GLU A 720 -47.10 6.93 -27.06
C GLU A 720 -47.62 5.70 -27.80
N THR A 721 -48.32 4.81 -27.09
CA THR A 721 -48.96 3.63 -27.70
C THR A 721 -50.13 4.04 -28.59
N SER A 722 -50.59 3.11 -29.45
CA SER A 722 -51.76 3.37 -30.31
C SER A 722 -53.06 3.65 -29.54
N ASP A 723 -53.10 3.30 -28.26
CA ASP A 723 -54.24 3.50 -27.37
C ASP A 723 -54.14 4.79 -26.54
N GLY A 724 -53.07 5.58 -26.72
CA GLY A 724 -52.83 6.84 -26.02
C GLY A 724 -52.25 6.67 -24.62
N VAL A 725 -51.74 5.48 -24.30
CA VAL A 725 -50.95 5.23 -23.09
C VAL A 725 -49.51 5.70 -23.34
N LEU A 726 -48.94 6.40 -22.37
CA LEU A 726 -47.53 6.79 -22.41
C LEU A 726 -46.69 5.74 -21.70
N ASP A 727 -45.64 5.34 -22.38
CA ASP A 727 -44.69 4.33 -21.96
C ASP A 727 -43.33 4.99 -21.84
N ILE A 728 -42.67 4.83 -20.70
CA ILE A 728 -41.26 5.17 -20.53
C ILE A 728 -40.50 3.85 -20.59
N SER A 729 -39.57 3.74 -21.53
CA SER A 729 -38.57 2.67 -21.57
C SER A 729 -37.22 3.28 -21.21
N VAL A 730 -36.45 2.55 -20.41
CA VAL A 730 -35.08 2.89 -20.07
C VAL A 730 -34.16 1.88 -20.76
N GLY A 731 -33.21 2.37 -21.54
CA GLY A 731 -32.13 1.59 -22.15
C GLY A 731 -30.78 2.07 -21.64
N VAL A 732 -29.71 1.39 -22.04
CA VAL A 732 -28.34 1.84 -21.81
C VAL A 732 -27.77 2.30 -23.16
N ASP A 733 -27.22 3.52 -23.18
CA ASP A 733 -26.62 4.09 -24.38
C ASP A 733 -25.23 3.50 -24.62
N GLY A 734 -25.14 2.65 -25.65
CA GLY A 734 -23.88 2.05 -26.10
C GLY A 734 -22.98 3.02 -26.87
N SER A 735 -23.42 4.25 -27.15
CA SER A 735 -22.70 5.25 -27.94
C SER A 735 -22.01 6.34 -27.10
N SER A 736 -22.10 6.22 -25.77
CA SER A 736 -21.89 7.27 -24.78
C SER A 736 -20.47 7.83 -24.63
N ASN A 737 -19.54 7.48 -25.52
CA ASN A 737 -18.23 8.12 -25.59
C ASN A 737 -17.93 8.72 -26.99
N SER A 738 -18.42 9.94 -27.21
CA SER A 738 -18.38 10.63 -28.52
C SER A 738 -16.98 10.94 -29.09
N GLU A 739 -15.88 10.69 -28.35
CA GLU A 739 -14.51 10.75 -28.87
C GLU A 739 -13.96 9.37 -29.29
N GLN A 740 -14.53 8.29 -28.78
CA GLN A 740 -14.22 6.90 -29.12
C GLN A 740 -15.41 6.33 -29.91
N SER A 741 -15.47 6.64 -31.21
CA SER A 741 -16.43 6.05 -32.14
C SER A 741 -16.24 4.53 -32.15
N LEU A 742 -17.00 3.80 -31.32
CA LEU A 742 -17.26 2.37 -31.47
C LEU A 742 -17.64 2.13 -32.93
N LYS A 743 -16.72 1.56 -33.70
CA LYS A 743 -16.99 1.09 -35.05
C LYS A 743 -17.75 -0.24 -34.99
N ALA A 744 -18.81 -0.32 -34.20
CA ALA A 744 -19.91 -1.20 -34.57
C ALA A 744 -20.34 -0.73 -35.96
N SER A 745 -20.25 -1.63 -36.93
CA SER A 745 -20.09 -1.32 -38.35
C SER A 745 -21.20 -0.47 -39.01
N GLY A 746 -21.22 0.84 -38.77
CA GLY A 746 -21.75 1.85 -39.70
C GLY A 746 -23.25 2.16 -39.67
N GLU A 747 -23.98 1.90 -38.58
CA GLU A 747 -25.36 2.38 -38.42
C GLU A 747 -25.53 3.24 -37.15
N ASP A 748 -26.32 4.30 -37.29
CA ASP A 748 -26.49 5.41 -36.34
C ASP A 748 -27.13 4.95 -34.99
N GLY A 749 -26.50 5.24 -33.85
CA GLY A 749 -27.11 5.38 -32.50
C GLY A 749 -28.16 4.35 -32.07
N GLY A 750 -27.82 3.05 -32.08
CA GLY A 750 -28.71 2.00 -31.57
C GLY A 750 -28.47 1.71 -30.08
N THR A 751 -29.54 1.42 -29.34
CA THR A 751 -29.47 0.97 -27.95
C THR A 751 -28.68 -0.33 -27.82
N LEU A 752 -28.02 -0.55 -26.67
CA LEU A 752 -27.40 -1.84 -26.38
C LEU A 752 -28.46 -2.94 -26.38
N GLY A 753 -28.12 -4.08 -26.99
CA GLY A 753 -28.92 -5.29 -26.90
C GLY A 753 -28.93 -5.88 -25.48
N PRO A 754 -29.47 -7.10 -25.33
CA PRO A 754 -29.33 -7.89 -24.10
C PRO A 754 -27.86 -7.91 -23.65
N SER A 755 -27.57 -7.50 -22.41
CA SER A 755 -26.22 -7.49 -21.87
C SER A 755 -26.21 -7.75 -20.37
N VAL A 756 -25.07 -8.21 -19.88
CA VAL A 756 -24.77 -8.21 -18.44
C VAL A 756 -23.96 -6.96 -18.16
N ALA A 757 -24.38 -6.16 -17.19
CA ALA A 757 -23.60 -5.06 -16.67
C ALA A 757 -22.97 -5.46 -15.34
N VAL A 758 -21.70 -5.16 -15.15
CA VAL A 758 -21.02 -5.20 -13.85
C VAL A 758 -20.70 -3.76 -13.48
N VAL A 759 -21.10 -3.32 -12.30
CA VAL A 759 -20.87 -1.97 -11.77
C VAL A 759 -19.90 -2.12 -10.62
N GLN A 760 -18.73 -1.52 -10.70
CA GLN A 760 -17.77 -1.60 -9.60
C GLN A 760 -18.12 -0.60 -8.49
N PRO A 761 -17.64 -0.83 -7.26
CA PRO A 761 -17.73 0.17 -6.19
C PRO A 761 -17.09 1.51 -6.56
N GLU A 762 -17.44 2.57 -5.83
CA GLU A 762 -16.72 3.86 -5.89
C GLU A 762 -15.22 3.66 -5.56
N ASP A 763 -14.36 4.28 -6.36
CA ASP A 763 -12.94 4.44 -6.07
C ASP A 763 -12.67 5.61 -5.10
N ASP A 764 -11.39 5.90 -4.85
CA ASP A 764 -10.95 6.97 -3.95
C ASP A 764 -11.28 8.38 -4.45
N GLU A 765 -11.65 8.53 -5.72
CA GLU A 765 -12.11 9.77 -6.33
C GLU A 765 -13.65 9.92 -6.31
N ASP A 766 -14.35 8.99 -5.66
CA ASP A 766 -15.81 8.86 -5.67
C ASP A 766 -16.36 8.56 -7.09
N GLU A 767 -15.58 7.89 -7.98
CA GLU A 767 -15.99 7.51 -9.33
C GLU A 767 -16.48 6.05 -9.40
N GLU A 768 -17.59 5.82 -10.10
CA GLU A 768 -18.22 4.50 -10.29
C GLU A 768 -18.19 4.12 -11.77
N HIS A 769 -17.54 3.00 -12.08
CA HIS A 769 -17.45 2.48 -13.44
C HIS A 769 -18.39 1.29 -13.67
N ALA A 770 -18.82 1.11 -14.92
CA ALA A 770 -19.66 -0.02 -15.31
C ALA A 770 -19.18 -0.68 -16.61
N TYR A 771 -19.32 -1.99 -16.67
CA TYR A 771 -18.84 -2.89 -17.72
C TYR A 771 -20.00 -3.63 -18.34
N PHE A 772 -20.23 -3.48 -19.65
CA PHE A 772 -21.34 -4.14 -20.33
C PHE A 772 -20.84 -5.24 -21.27
N PHE A 773 -21.42 -6.43 -21.12
CA PHE A 773 -21.10 -7.61 -21.89
C PHE A 773 -22.28 -7.93 -22.79
N THR A 774 -22.15 -7.57 -24.07
CA THR A 774 -23.19 -7.83 -25.08
C THR A 774 -22.75 -9.02 -25.94
N PRO A 775 -23.48 -10.14 -25.96
CA PRO A 775 -23.18 -11.22 -26.86
C PRO A 775 -23.50 -10.77 -28.29
N SER A 776 -22.59 -11.06 -29.22
CA SER A 776 -22.83 -10.88 -30.64
C SER A 776 -22.96 -12.23 -31.30
N VAL A 777 -23.60 -12.27 -32.46
CA VAL A 777 -23.59 -13.45 -33.33
C VAL A 777 -23.11 -12.94 -34.66
N GLU A 778 -21.81 -13.02 -34.93
CA GLU A 778 -21.32 -12.66 -36.25
C GLU A 778 -21.95 -13.57 -37.31
N ASP A 779 -22.18 -13.05 -38.53
CA ASP A 779 -22.74 -13.82 -39.66
C ASP A 779 -21.84 -15.01 -40.12
N GLY A 780 -20.72 -15.26 -39.42
CA GLY A 780 -19.85 -16.44 -39.49
C GLY A 780 -20.37 -17.56 -38.59
N SER A 781 -20.24 -18.81 -39.01
CA SER A 781 -20.87 -19.96 -38.35
C SER A 781 -20.16 -20.44 -37.07
N ASP A 782 -19.55 -19.55 -36.31
CA ASP A 782 -18.69 -19.82 -35.15
C ASP A 782 -19.17 -19.22 -33.82
N GLY A 783 -20.23 -18.40 -33.81
CA GLY A 783 -20.83 -17.94 -32.55
C GLY A 783 -19.88 -17.10 -31.70
N SER A 784 -19.25 -16.07 -32.27
CA SER A 784 -18.34 -15.17 -31.54
C SER A 784 -19.07 -14.06 -30.78
N PHE A 785 -18.68 -13.80 -29.54
CA PHE A 785 -19.08 -12.58 -28.83
C PHE A 785 -18.46 -11.31 -29.42
N SER A 786 -19.14 -10.17 -29.26
CA SER A 786 -18.52 -8.86 -29.37
C SER A 786 -18.71 -8.12 -28.04
N THR A 787 -17.75 -8.25 -27.14
CA THR A 787 -17.76 -7.51 -25.89
C THR A 787 -17.74 -6.00 -26.20
N THR A 788 -18.66 -5.24 -25.61
CA THR A 788 -18.72 -3.77 -25.73
C THR A 788 -18.61 -3.17 -24.35
N TYR A 789 -17.39 -3.06 -23.84
CA TYR A 789 -17.18 -2.25 -22.65
C TYR A 789 -17.47 -0.78 -22.97
N THR A 790 -18.30 -0.15 -22.15
CA THR A 790 -18.77 1.23 -22.34
C THR A 790 -17.93 2.26 -21.59
N GLY A 791 -17.01 1.85 -20.73
CA GLY A 791 -16.05 2.78 -20.16
C GLY A 791 -14.98 3.18 -21.19
N VAL A 792 -14.07 4.06 -20.81
CA VAL A 792 -13.11 4.66 -21.75
C VAL A 792 -12.01 3.67 -22.10
N PHE A 793 -12.14 2.94 -23.22
CA PHE A 793 -10.96 2.35 -23.86
C PHE A 793 -10.14 3.47 -24.49
N GLN A 794 -8.87 3.68 -24.11
CA GLN A 794 -7.92 4.27 -25.06
C GLN A 794 -7.19 3.16 -25.82
N GLU A 795 -7.76 2.78 -26.96
CA GLU A 795 -7.00 2.04 -27.97
C GLU A 795 -5.82 2.94 -28.44
N GLY A 796 -4.61 2.67 -27.94
CA GLY A 796 -3.38 3.28 -28.45
C GLY A 796 -2.61 4.20 -27.51
N ALA A 797 -2.67 4.00 -26.18
CA ALA A 797 -1.67 4.55 -25.28
C ALA A 797 -0.29 3.94 -25.57
N SER A 798 0.41 4.48 -26.57
CA SER A 798 1.82 4.19 -26.76
C SER A 798 2.59 4.66 -25.52
N SER A 799 3.38 3.77 -24.93
CA SER A 799 4.27 3.87 -23.74
C SER A 799 4.88 5.26 -23.39
N GLY A 800 4.10 6.32 -23.24
CA GLY A 800 4.61 7.69 -23.07
C GLY A 800 3.62 8.84 -23.32
N THR A 801 2.32 8.58 -23.43
CA THR A 801 1.29 9.63 -23.24
C THR A 801 0.75 9.47 -21.83
N ASP A 802 0.67 10.57 -21.06
CA ASP A 802 -0.10 10.63 -19.82
C ASP A 802 -1.46 9.97 -20.09
N LEU A 803 -1.71 8.83 -19.45
CA LEU A 803 -3.01 8.17 -19.50
C LEU A 803 -4.01 9.16 -18.91
N GLU A 804 -5.12 9.38 -19.60
CA GLU A 804 -6.22 10.12 -18.96
C GLU A 804 -6.83 9.18 -17.91
N GLU A 805 -7.12 9.72 -16.73
CA GLU A 805 -7.79 9.08 -15.58
C GLU A 805 -9.00 8.23 -16.05
N GLY A 806 -9.14 6.99 -15.58
CA GLY A 806 -10.19 6.04 -16.00
C GLY A 806 -9.88 5.20 -17.26
N THR A 807 -8.63 5.15 -17.71
CA THR A 807 -8.21 4.41 -18.93
C THR A 807 -7.64 3.03 -18.62
N TRP A 808 -8.08 1.99 -19.35
CA TRP A 808 -7.47 0.66 -19.27
C TRP A 808 -6.03 0.63 -19.80
N VAL A 809 -5.17 -0.07 -19.08
CA VAL A 809 -3.87 -0.51 -19.61
C VAL A 809 -4.05 -1.92 -20.20
N GLU A 810 -4.25 -1.98 -21.52
CA GLU A 810 -4.34 -3.26 -22.24
C GLU A 810 -2.96 -3.73 -22.70
N ALA A 811 -2.74 -5.03 -22.59
CA ALA A 811 -1.67 -5.73 -23.28
C ALA A 811 -2.27 -6.86 -24.14
N ASP A 812 -2.17 -6.70 -25.46
CA ASP A 812 -2.36 -7.80 -26.41
C ASP A 812 -1.30 -8.86 -26.13
N LEU A 813 -1.72 -10.08 -25.80
CA LEU A 813 -0.80 -11.21 -25.81
C LEU A 813 -0.46 -11.63 -27.21
N ASP A 814 0.73 -12.19 -27.34
CA ASP A 814 1.38 -12.49 -28.61
C ASP A 814 0.34 -13.03 -29.61
N SER A 815 0.33 -12.49 -30.85
CA SER A 815 -0.79 -12.62 -31.80
C SER A 815 -1.23 -14.06 -32.17
N GLU A 816 -0.53 -15.06 -31.64
CA GLU A 816 -0.82 -16.48 -31.83
C GLU A 816 -1.83 -17.05 -30.81
N ASP A 817 -2.00 -16.45 -29.61
CA ASP A 817 -2.80 -17.06 -28.52
C ASP A 817 -4.14 -16.35 -28.23
N GLY A 818 -4.45 -15.23 -28.88
CA GLY A 818 -5.80 -14.63 -28.86
C GLY A 818 -6.31 -14.18 -27.48
N VAL A 819 -5.41 -13.91 -26.53
CA VAL A 819 -5.74 -13.47 -25.17
C VAL A 819 -5.45 -11.97 -25.00
N GLU A 820 -6.39 -11.25 -24.41
CA GLU A 820 -6.28 -9.84 -24.04
C GLU A 820 -6.48 -9.71 -22.53
N VAL A 821 -5.68 -8.90 -21.84
CA VAL A 821 -5.91 -8.60 -20.42
C VAL A 821 -5.80 -7.10 -20.13
N GLY A 822 -6.45 -6.66 -19.05
CA GLY A 822 -6.34 -5.29 -18.59
C GLY A 822 -6.59 -5.14 -17.09
N TYR A 823 -6.17 -3.99 -16.56
CA TYR A 823 -6.59 -3.46 -15.27
C TYR A 823 -7.09 -2.01 -15.39
N ASN A 824 -7.97 -1.59 -14.47
CA ASN A 824 -8.34 -0.20 -14.28
C ASN A 824 -7.83 0.35 -12.93
N ASP A 825 -8.09 1.62 -12.64
CA ASP A 825 -7.63 2.34 -11.44
C ASP A 825 -8.19 1.75 -10.13
N TYR A 826 -9.34 1.06 -10.19
CA TYR A 826 -9.87 0.31 -9.05
C TYR A 826 -9.08 -0.97 -8.73
N GLY A 827 -8.28 -1.47 -9.68
CA GLY A 827 -7.64 -2.78 -9.61
C GLY A 827 -8.47 -3.93 -10.16
N THR A 828 -9.58 -3.63 -10.86
CA THR A 828 -10.39 -4.64 -11.54
C THR A 828 -9.59 -5.27 -12.68
N TYR A 829 -9.40 -6.59 -12.64
CA TYR A 829 -8.71 -7.34 -13.69
C TYR A 829 -9.69 -7.94 -14.69
N THR A 830 -9.35 -7.84 -15.97
CA THR A 830 -10.08 -8.52 -17.04
C THR A 830 -9.17 -9.39 -17.89
N ARG A 831 -9.71 -10.51 -18.36
CA ARG A 831 -9.05 -11.41 -19.30
C ARG A 831 -10.05 -11.92 -20.31
N PHE A 832 -9.82 -11.62 -21.58
CA PHE A 832 -10.57 -12.16 -22.70
C PHE A 832 -9.72 -13.21 -23.43
N ASP A 833 -10.26 -14.40 -23.66
CA ASP A 833 -9.61 -15.50 -24.37
C ASP A 833 -10.45 -15.86 -25.60
N SER A 834 -10.01 -15.41 -26.78
CA SER A 834 -10.74 -15.64 -28.04
C SER A 834 -10.51 -17.05 -28.63
N ASP A 835 -9.56 -17.82 -28.10
CA ASP A 835 -9.22 -19.16 -28.59
C ASP A 835 -10.00 -20.28 -27.87
N ASP A 836 -10.56 -20.02 -26.68
CA ASP A 836 -11.34 -20.97 -25.86
C ASP A 836 -12.79 -20.47 -25.65
N ASP A 837 -13.67 -20.71 -26.64
CA ASP A 837 -15.11 -20.40 -26.58
C ASP A 837 -15.44 -18.93 -26.22
N ALA A 838 -14.54 -18.00 -26.58
CA ALA A 838 -14.65 -16.56 -26.27
C ALA A 838 -14.96 -16.31 -24.78
N GLU A 839 -14.09 -16.82 -23.91
CA GLU A 839 -14.22 -16.68 -22.46
C GLU A 839 -13.79 -15.27 -22.00
N TYR A 840 -14.63 -14.61 -21.20
CA TYR A 840 -14.30 -13.33 -20.57
C TYR A 840 -14.32 -13.49 -19.05
N ASN A 841 -13.16 -13.32 -18.41
CA ASN A 841 -13.01 -13.30 -16.96
C ASN A 841 -12.95 -11.86 -16.46
N PHE A 842 -13.72 -11.58 -15.43
CA PHE A 842 -13.81 -10.29 -14.78
C PHE A 842 -13.61 -10.49 -13.28
N HIS A 843 -12.51 -10.00 -12.75
CA HIS A 843 -12.07 -10.22 -11.38
C HIS A 843 -12.07 -8.90 -10.63
N LEU A 844 -12.80 -8.85 -9.52
CA LEU A 844 -12.93 -7.65 -8.69
C LEU A 844 -12.16 -7.83 -7.39
N PRO A 845 -11.40 -6.80 -6.94
CA PRO A 845 -10.86 -6.79 -5.61
C PRO A 845 -11.98 -6.43 -4.60
N SER A 846 -11.80 -6.80 -3.33
CA SER A 846 -12.79 -6.50 -2.26
C SER A 846 -12.84 -5.02 -1.87
N GLY A 847 -11.99 -4.20 -2.47
CA GLY A 847 -11.76 -2.78 -2.25
C GLY A 847 -10.76 -2.32 -3.31
N GLN A 848 -10.63 -1.02 -3.56
CA GLN A 848 -9.67 -0.52 -4.53
C GLN A 848 -8.25 -1.03 -4.23
N SER A 849 -7.60 -1.61 -5.23
CA SER A 849 -6.23 -2.14 -5.11
C SER A 849 -5.21 -1.02 -4.97
N THR A 850 -4.22 -1.21 -4.12
CA THR A 850 -3.11 -0.28 -3.92
C THR A 850 -1.79 -0.92 -4.33
N ALA A 851 -0.88 -0.13 -4.88
CA ALA A 851 0.44 -0.57 -5.29
C ALA A 851 1.41 -0.62 -4.10
N GLY A 852 2.11 -1.74 -3.98
CA GLY A 852 3.17 -1.95 -3.00
C GLY A 852 4.53 -1.63 -3.57
N MET A 853 5.20 -0.61 -3.02
CA MET A 853 6.57 -0.30 -3.38
C MET A 853 7.38 0.10 -2.16
N ALA A 854 8.66 -0.25 -2.13
CA ALA A 854 9.55 0.16 -1.05
C ALA A 854 11.01 0.31 -1.51
N ILE A 855 11.74 1.16 -0.81
CA ILE A 855 13.21 1.20 -0.85
C ILE A 855 13.72 0.67 0.49
N THR A 856 14.68 -0.25 0.44
CA THR A 856 15.31 -0.84 1.63
C THR A 856 16.83 -0.91 1.49
N GLY A 857 17.53 -1.20 2.59
CA GLY A 857 18.91 -1.68 2.51
C GLY A 857 18.99 -3.18 2.21
N ALA A 858 20.20 -3.74 2.09
CA ALA A 858 20.54 -5.10 1.60
C ALA A 858 19.95 -6.31 2.38
N ASP A 859 19.18 -6.08 3.44
CA ASP A 859 18.51 -7.10 4.24
C ASP A 859 17.03 -6.72 4.48
N GLY A 860 16.49 -5.81 3.67
CA GLY A 860 15.11 -5.40 3.76
C GLY A 860 14.18 -6.37 3.06
N ASP A 861 12.90 -6.25 3.37
CA ASP A 861 11.86 -7.06 2.76
C ASP A 861 10.58 -6.25 2.66
N LEU A 862 9.80 -6.47 1.60
CA LEU A 862 8.48 -5.91 1.42
C LEU A 862 7.45 -7.01 1.63
N THR A 863 6.63 -6.84 2.66
CA THR A 863 5.57 -7.79 2.98
C THR A 863 4.20 -7.16 2.75
N GLU A 864 3.35 -7.85 2.00
CA GLU A 864 1.93 -7.51 1.96
C GLU A 864 1.33 -7.78 3.33
N GLY A 865 0.91 -6.70 4.02
CA GLY A 865 0.17 -6.81 5.25
C GLY A 865 -1.19 -7.42 4.93
N GLY A 866 -1.33 -8.72 5.20
CA GLY A 866 -2.58 -9.42 5.00
C GLY A 866 -3.69 -8.66 5.69
N GLY A 867 -4.50 -7.95 4.89
CA GLY A 867 -5.60 -7.12 5.37
C GLY A 867 -6.56 -8.01 6.14
N SER A 868 -6.36 -8.10 7.45
CA SER A 868 -7.26 -8.88 8.30
C SER A 868 -8.55 -8.09 8.35
N THR A 869 -9.51 -8.50 7.52
CA THR A 869 -10.91 -8.10 7.63
C THR A 869 -11.38 -8.34 9.07
N GLY A 870 -11.46 -7.26 9.85
CA GLY A 870 -12.32 -7.16 11.04
C GLY A 870 -12.04 -8.08 12.24
N GLY A 871 -10.78 -8.36 12.58
CA GLY A 871 -10.42 -9.01 13.85
C GLY A 871 -9.77 -8.04 14.84
N SER A 872 -10.54 -7.44 15.75
CA SER A 872 -10.13 -6.39 16.71
C SER A 872 -9.11 -6.78 17.80
N ASP A 873 -8.15 -7.66 17.53
CA ASP A 873 -7.12 -8.11 18.49
C ASP A 873 -5.68 -7.84 18.00
N GLY A 874 -5.48 -7.15 16.87
CA GLY A 874 -4.17 -6.67 16.41
C GLY A 874 -3.90 -5.26 16.93
N GLU A 875 -2.75 -5.03 17.57
CA GLU A 875 -2.36 -3.73 18.12
C GLU A 875 -2.13 -2.72 16.97
N ASP A 876 -2.93 -1.64 16.94
CA ASP A 876 -2.76 -0.54 15.98
C ASP A 876 -1.30 -0.03 15.96
N PRO A 877 -0.77 0.42 14.81
CA PRO A 877 0.55 1.02 14.74
C PRO A 877 0.63 2.23 15.69
N VAL A 878 1.57 2.15 16.64
CA VAL A 878 1.72 3.17 17.69
C VAL A 878 2.96 4.02 17.45
N GLN A 879 2.78 5.34 17.34
CA GLN A 879 3.90 6.28 17.33
C GLN A 879 4.61 6.27 18.69
N ARG A 880 5.91 5.97 18.70
CA ARG A 880 6.77 5.96 19.90
C ARG A 880 7.58 7.26 19.98
N THR A 881 7.29 8.12 20.97
CA THR A 881 8.09 9.34 21.20
C THR A 881 8.87 9.23 22.51
N PRO A 882 10.18 9.54 22.56
CA PRO A 882 10.94 9.57 23.81
C PRO A 882 10.27 10.50 24.84
N THR A 883 9.94 9.97 26.01
CA THR A 883 9.24 10.74 27.07
C THR A 883 10.17 11.67 27.83
N GLY A 884 11.48 11.38 27.80
CA GLY A 884 12.48 12.00 28.65
C GLY A 884 12.29 11.63 30.13
N PHE A 885 13.33 11.81 30.93
CA PHE A 885 13.25 11.47 32.35
C PHE A 885 12.57 12.57 33.17
N SER A 886 11.37 12.31 33.66
CA SER A 886 10.66 13.28 34.50
C SER A 886 11.38 13.46 35.86
N SER A 887 11.60 14.71 36.27
CA SER A 887 12.17 15.06 37.59
C SER A 887 11.41 14.45 38.78
N GLN A 888 10.15 14.02 38.58
CA GLN A 888 9.35 13.33 39.58
C GLN A 888 9.86 11.91 39.91
N TYR A 889 10.75 11.36 39.08
CA TYR A 889 11.37 10.03 39.24
C TYR A 889 12.81 10.11 39.75
N THR A 890 13.26 11.32 40.11
CA THR A 890 14.49 11.52 40.89
C THR A 890 14.15 11.95 42.31
N ALA A 891 14.80 11.37 43.30
CA ALA A 891 14.61 11.74 44.70
C ALA A 891 15.93 11.78 45.45
N LEU A 892 15.98 12.57 46.52
CA LEU A 892 17.01 12.41 47.55
C LEU A 892 16.53 11.34 48.53
N ASP A 893 17.45 10.60 49.15
CA ASP A 893 17.15 9.53 50.11
C ASP A 893 16.33 10.01 51.32
N SER A 894 16.37 11.31 51.63
CA SER A 894 15.57 11.96 52.67
C SER A 894 14.22 12.50 52.19
N ASP A 895 13.91 12.39 50.89
CA ASP A 895 12.60 12.78 50.36
C ASP A 895 11.50 11.83 50.86
N SER A 896 10.36 12.41 51.20
CA SER A 896 9.15 11.68 51.56
C SER A 896 8.64 10.74 50.47
N SER A 897 8.93 10.99 49.19
CA SER A 897 8.53 10.15 48.06
C SER A 897 9.24 8.79 48.05
N VAL A 898 10.43 8.68 48.64
CA VAL A 898 11.22 7.43 48.69
C VAL A 898 10.49 6.33 49.44
N SER A 899 9.74 6.68 50.50
CA SER A 899 8.96 5.70 51.26
C SER A 899 7.86 5.04 50.42
N SER A 900 7.26 5.78 49.48
CA SER A 900 6.30 5.22 48.52
C SER A 900 6.99 4.48 47.38
N ALA A 901 8.13 4.97 46.89
CA ALA A 901 8.87 4.32 45.81
C ALA A 901 9.32 2.91 46.21
N LYS A 902 9.85 2.74 47.43
CA LYS A 902 10.20 1.44 48.05
C LYS A 902 9.10 0.37 48.05
N GLN A 903 7.85 0.75 47.82
CA GLN A 903 6.70 -0.15 47.92
C GLN A 903 6.00 -0.38 46.59
N ASN A 904 6.32 0.39 45.55
CA ASN A 904 5.53 0.40 44.32
C ASN A 904 6.39 0.44 43.04
N ARG A 905 7.72 0.49 43.15
CA ARG A 905 8.63 0.72 42.02
C ARG A 905 10.00 0.11 42.25
N HIS A 906 10.69 -0.20 41.15
CA HIS A 906 12.12 -0.47 41.17
C HIS A 906 12.90 0.78 41.59
N LEU A 907 14.07 0.60 42.20
CA LEU A 907 14.92 1.69 42.66
C LEU A 907 16.30 1.61 42.02
N VAL A 908 16.84 2.76 41.61
CA VAL A 908 18.27 2.91 41.31
C VAL A 908 18.89 3.76 42.41
N LEU A 909 19.70 3.13 43.26
CA LEU A 909 20.28 3.74 44.45
C LEU A 909 21.71 4.18 44.16
N VAL A 910 21.92 5.49 44.06
CA VAL A 910 23.24 6.05 43.74
C VAL A 910 23.95 6.54 45.01
N GLY A 911 25.17 6.05 45.21
CA GLY A 911 26.04 6.30 46.36
C GLY A 911 25.97 5.19 47.42
N GLY A 912 27.10 4.94 48.09
CA GLY A 912 27.21 3.92 49.13
C GLY A 912 26.45 4.25 50.43
N PRO A 913 26.40 3.32 51.41
CA PRO A 913 25.59 3.42 52.63
C PRO A 913 25.98 4.58 53.57
N ALA A 914 27.16 5.19 53.34
CA ALA A 914 27.61 6.35 54.10
C ALA A 914 26.93 7.67 53.67
N VAL A 915 26.48 7.74 52.41
CA VAL A 915 25.88 8.94 51.81
C VAL A 915 24.42 8.73 51.40
N ASN A 916 24.03 7.48 51.11
CA ASN A 916 22.66 7.09 50.79
C ASN A 916 22.11 6.17 51.88
N SER A 917 21.24 6.71 52.71
CA SER A 917 20.63 6.01 53.85
C SER A 917 19.75 4.83 53.43
N VAL A 918 19.21 4.83 52.20
CA VAL A 918 18.43 3.69 51.66
C VAL A 918 19.33 2.49 51.41
N VAL A 919 20.54 2.69 50.88
CA VAL A 919 21.56 1.62 50.80
C VAL A 919 21.97 1.17 52.20
N GLY A 920 22.03 2.10 53.16
CA GLY A 920 22.24 1.79 54.58
C GLY A 920 21.22 0.81 55.16
N GLU A 921 19.94 0.90 54.77
CA GLU A 921 18.90 -0.04 55.19
C GLU A 921 19.14 -1.46 54.62
N LEU A 922 19.58 -1.57 53.36
CA LEU A 922 19.94 -2.87 52.75
C LEU A 922 21.18 -3.49 53.43
N VAL A 923 22.12 -2.68 53.89
CA VAL A 923 23.25 -3.15 54.72
C VAL A 923 22.75 -3.68 56.06
N GLU A 924 21.81 -3.00 56.70
CA GLU A 924 21.19 -3.46 57.97
C GLU A 924 20.41 -4.77 57.78
N ALA A 925 19.80 -4.95 56.60
CA ALA A 925 19.15 -6.19 56.18
C ALA A 925 20.13 -7.32 55.78
N ASN A 926 21.41 -6.99 55.62
CA ASN A 926 22.48 -7.89 55.14
C ASN A 926 22.24 -8.38 53.69
N GLU A 927 21.73 -7.48 52.85
CA GLU A 927 21.47 -7.71 51.42
C GLU A 927 22.55 -7.08 50.52
N THR A 928 23.29 -6.10 51.04
CA THR A 928 24.47 -5.52 50.39
C THR A 928 25.62 -5.31 51.38
N MET A 929 26.80 -4.96 50.88
CA MET A 929 28.02 -4.82 51.67
C MET A 929 28.10 -3.50 52.44
N ALA A 930 28.73 -3.53 53.61
CA ALA A 930 28.91 -2.33 54.42
C ALA A 930 29.95 -1.39 53.79
N GLY A 931 29.84 -0.08 54.09
CA GLY A 931 30.77 0.94 53.60
C GLY A 931 32.26 0.65 53.87
N SER A 932 32.58 -0.15 54.90
CA SER A 932 33.95 -0.57 55.21
C SER A 932 34.52 -1.66 54.30
N GLU A 933 33.68 -2.28 53.48
CA GLU A 933 34.03 -3.37 52.57
C GLU A 933 34.32 -2.87 51.15
N TYR A 934 33.99 -1.61 50.85
CA TYR A 934 34.37 -0.96 49.60
C TYR A 934 35.90 -0.77 49.54
N THR A 935 36.47 -1.03 48.36
CA THR A 935 37.89 -0.89 48.09
C THR A 935 38.16 0.44 47.37
N GLU A 936 39.17 1.18 47.82
CA GLU A 936 39.59 2.42 47.17
C GLU A 936 39.99 2.17 45.70
N GLY A 937 39.42 2.96 44.77
CA GLY A 937 39.63 2.81 43.32
C GLY A 937 38.69 1.80 42.64
N GLN A 938 37.62 1.36 43.31
CA GLN A 938 36.65 0.42 42.76
C GLN A 938 35.21 0.92 42.96
N GLY A 939 34.44 0.90 41.88
CA GLY A 939 32.98 1.06 41.86
C GLY A 939 32.28 -0.30 41.88
N MET A 940 31.01 -0.32 42.26
CA MET A 940 30.19 -1.52 42.38
C MET A 940 28.81 -1.27 41.78
N LEU A 941 28.37 -2.23 40.96
CA LEU A 941 27.00 -2.41 40.51
C LEU A 941 26.44 -3.65 41.20
N GLN A 942 25.29 -3.55 41.85
CA GLN A 942 24.65 -4.71 42.48
C GLN A 942 23.13 -4.62 42.33
N LEU A 943 22.52 -5.65 41.74
CA LEU A 943 21.08 -5.83 41.73
C LEU A 943 20.64 -6.62 42.97
N VAL A 944 19.70 -6.07 43.73
CA VAL A 944 19.10 -6.70 44.91
C VAL A 944 17.63 -6.96 44.61
N GLU A 945 17.28 -8.24 44.48
CA GLU A 945 15.90 -8.67 44.25
C GLU A 945 15.02 -8.42 45.48
N ASP A 946 13.77 -8.00 45.25
CA ASP A 946 12.77 -7.76 46.30
C ASP A 946 13.26 -6.87 47.46
N ALA A 947 14.16 -5.93 47.17
CA ALA A 947 14.97 -5.20 48.15
C ALA A 947 14.17 -4.53 49.28
N PHE A 948 12.93 -4.11 49.00
CA PHE A 948 12.05 -3.51 50.01
C PHE A 948 10.62 -4.06 49.99
N SER A 949 10.18 -4.62 48.87
CA SER A 949 8.85 -5.20 48.67
C SER A 949 8.89 -6.20 47.52
N GLU A 950 8.03 -7.21 47.59
CA GLU A 950 7.87 -8.25 46.56
C GLU A 950 7.55 -7.63 45.19
N GLY A 951 8.30 -8.03 44.16
CA GLY A 951 8.20 -7.56 42.77
C GLY A 951 8.95 -6.27 42.47
N HIS A 952 9.76 -5.74 43.41
CA HIS A 952 10.45 -4.46 43.25
C HIS A 952 11.92 -4.52 43.69
N ASP A 953 12.80 -4.49 42.70
CA ASP A 953 14.24 -4.63 42.87
C ASP A 953 14.96 -3.29 43.06
N ALA A 954 16.17 -3.35 43.61
CA ALA A 954 17.04 -2.19 43.76
C ALA A 954 18.40 -2.41 43.10
N LEU A 955 18.76 -1.55 42.15
CA LEU A 955 20.10 -1.46 41.57
C LEU A 955 20.95 -0.47 42.35
N ILE A 956 22.00 -0.95 43.00
CA ILE A 956 22.96 -0.14 43.75
C ILE A 956 24.12 0.24 42.82
N VAL A 957 24.36 1.55 42.69
CA VAL A 957 25.53 2.11 42.00
C VAL A 957 26.35 2.87 43.03
N ALA A 958 27.47 2.30 43.48
CA ALA A 958 28.23 2.85 44.60
C ALA A 958 29.73 2.56 44.51
N GLY A 959 30.57 3.49 44.96
CA GLY A 959 32.01 3.27 45.10
C GLY A 959 32.56 3.68 46.47
N PHE A 960 33.85 3.41 46.70
CA PHE A 960 34.54 3.84 47.93
C PHE A 960 34.58 5.37 48.05
N SER A 961 34.79 6.04 46.92
CA SER A 961 34.70 7.49 46.75
C SER A 961 33.66 7.85 45.69
N GLY A 962 33.27 9.12 45.61
CA GLY A 962 32.30 9.54 44.59
C GLY A 962 32.83 9.46 43.15
N GLU A 963 34.16 9.45 42.97
CA GLU A 963 34.78 9.18 41.67
C GLU A 963 34.60 7.71 41.26
N ASP A 964 34.69 6.82 42.25
CA ASP A 964 34.47 5.39 42.03
C ASP A 964 32.98 5.11 41.73
N THR A 965 32.05 5.84 42.38
CA THR A 965 30.62 5.80 42.03
C THR A 965 30.38 6.31 40.61
N ARG A 966 31.04 7.39 40.20
CA ARG A 966 30.94 7.96 38.85
C ARG A 966 31.37 6.94 37.80
N ALA A 967 32.51 6.29 37.98
CA ALA A 967 32.97 5.25 37.06
C ALA A 967 32.00 4.06 36.96
N ALA A 968 31.39 3.63 38.08
CA ALA A 968 30.35 2.60 38.04
C ALA A 968 29.10 3.07 37.27
N GLY A 969 28.69 4.33 37.45
CA GLY A 969 27.57 4.92 36.71
C GLY A 969 27.84 5.05 35.21
N GLU A 970 29.04 5.49 34.82
CA GLU A 970 29.46 5.57 33.41
C GLU A 970 29.49 4.19 32.75
N PHE A 971 30.03 3.19 33.45
CA PHE A 971 30.03 1.80 32.98
C PHE A 971 28.62 1.26 32.74
N LEU A 972 27.67 1.57 33.63
CA LEU A 972 26.26 1.18 33.49
C LEU A 972 25.55 1.95 32.36
N VAL A 973 25.88 3.22 32.16
CA VAL A 973 25.28 4.05 31.11
C VAL A 973 25.71 3.60 29.72
N ASN A 974 26.95 3.14 29.57
CA ASN A 974 27.43 2.48 28.36
C ASN A 974 27.07 0.99 28.37
N HIS A 975 25.80 0.65 28.65
CA HIS A 975 25.37 -0.73 28.79
C HIS A 975 25.65 -1.54 27.53
N ASP A 976 25.40 -0.99 26.36
CA ASP A 976 25.51 -1.73 25.09
C ASP A 976 26.95 -2.23 24.86
N GLU A 977 27.93 -1.37 25.14
CA GLU A 977 29.37 -1.72 25.08
C GLU A 977 29.81 -2.71 26.18
N ASN A 978 29.06 -2.78 27.29
CA ASN A 978 29.43 -3.52 28.50
C ASN A 978 28.51 -4.71 28.82
N SER A 979 27.54 -5.00 27.96
CA SER A 979 26.45 -5.96 28.17
C SER A 979 26.98 -7.36 28.46
N ASP A 980 27.97 -7.82 27.69
CA ASP A 980 28.70 -9.09 27.90
C ASP A 980 29.28 -9.24 29.33
N ALA A 981 29.72 -8.12 29.91
CA ALA A 981 30.31 -8.12 31.25
C ALA A 981 29.26 -8.09 32.38
N LEU A 982 28.01 -7.75 32.04
CA LEU A 982 26.87 -7.66 32.96
C LEU A 982 25.95 -8.89 32.87
N GLU A 983 25.96 -9.60 31.75
CA GLU A 983 25.11 -10.76 31.49
C GLU A 983 25.21 -11.81 32.61
N GLY A 984 24.05 -12.26 33.10
CA GLY A 984 23.97 -13.32 34.11
C GLY A 984 24.48 -12.94 35.52
N SER A 985 24.96 -11.71 35.71
CA SER A 985 25.61 -11.27 36.95
C SER A 985 24.68 -10.39 37.78
N THR A 986 24.60 -10.63 39.10
CA THR A 986 23.85 -9.77 40.03
C THR A 986 24.73 -8.76 40.75
N GLN A 987 26.05 -8.88 40.60
CA GLN A 987 27.03 -7.97 41.17
C GLN A 987 28.28 -7.92 40.31
N VAL A 988 28.75 -6.71 40.01
CA VAL A 988 29.97 -6.45 39.23
C VAL A 988 30.79 -5.35 39.92
N THR A 989 32.11 -5.53 39.95
CA THR A 989 33.05 -4.52 40.46
C THR A 989 33.83 -3.89 39.31
N VAL A 990 33.80 -2.56 39.20
CA VAL A 990 34.44 -1.78 38.14
C VAL A 990 35.70 -1.10 38.66
N ASN A 991 36.83 -1.23 37.96
CA ASN A 991 38.05 -0.50 38.25
C ASN A 991 37.94 0.95 37.77
N THR A 992 38.02 1.90 38.68
CA THR A 992 37.83 3.32 38.39
C THR A 992 38.87 3.90 37.43
N ALA A 993 40.09 3.34 37.40
CA ALA A 993 41.16 3.85 36.53
C ALA A 993 41.07 3.28 35.10
N GLU A 994 40.53 2.07 34.95
CA GLU A 994 40.53 1.33 33.69
C GLU A 994 39.14 1.29 33.03
N GLY A 995 38.06 1.56 33.79
CA GLY A 995 36.70 1.45 33.28
C GLY A 995 36.28 0.00 32.99
N THR A 996 36.98 -0.99 33.54
CA THR A 996 36.75 -2.42 33.24
C THR A 996 36.36 -3.22 34.48
N VAL A 997 35.69 -4.35 34.26
CA VAL A 997 35.31 -5.29 35.32
C VAL A 997 36.55 -5.97 35.90
N VAL A 998 36.64 -5.99 37.24
CA VAL A 998 37.70 -6.68 37.98
C VAL A 998 37.20 -7.87 38.80
N GLN A 999 35.89 -7.98 39.03
CA GLN A 999 35.28 -9.10 39.72
C GLN A 999 33.80 -9.24 39.40
#